data_AF-A0A1G9C2Q9-F1
#
_entry.id   AF-A0A1G9C2Q9-F1
#
_cell.length_a   1.000
_cell.length_b   1.000
_cell.length_c   1.000
_cell.angle_alpha   90.00
_cell.angle_beta   90.00
_cell.angle_gamma   90.00
#
_symmetry.space_group_name_H-M   'P 1'
#
loop_
_entity.id
_entity.type
_entity.pdbx_description
1 polymer ?
#
loop_
_entity_poly.entity_id
_entity_poly.type
_entity_poly.pdbx_seq_one_letter_code
_entity_poly.pdbx_strand_id
1 'polypeptide(L)'
;MTRAVATAGSIALLAGLLMAPAAQALPMETDTIAEQPAPAPVGPATEVPAPVDPPTEAPAPVDPPTEAPPVEVTPAAPENVSPPVIEGDPVVGGTLTSTGGQWNGAGWIKYSWIVDGVTVQAADHAVGDADVLRIDPSMTGKTVQLTVLASLEAQGPGTQLAASPVTVRPGTFVAVSWSNAVAGKPVVGQTLSLSVPTWSNTPVQGAAIGYQWYRGAGSITGATGPSYTVTAADDAQKLWAKVTLSAPGFTSVMLTSAQVTGGKGSFASAPVPTVSGVAKVGQLQTANAGTWAPTGATLSYQWYRGTAAIVGAVSRAYTTTALDYRKTLKVRVRASKSGYTTLDRYSAARSIAAGTIVATRSLTVVGTHRYGQTVKVSQGWTAGSTIRYQWYRNGVAVRGGTGSALYLNSGYIGARVNVRVTVSKAGYTTRSATTRAISVGKAVITLKSAPRVTGATSRGSILTANVGTYAPAPSAYAYQWYRNGAAISGARYRTYRLNAADNGRSITVRVSASRIYSDTRVTMSPALKVPVWPVTVLRGDGTYRVGTQIKPGLYKATGTGSGCYWEAVSGFSGSLSQINANYFGTARTYAQILPGDVGFKSDGCGSWTTVPSTGAKSTRITTDGTYRVGIDILPGTYYGYSAGDSCYWATLSGFRGALDDIIDNYFGAAWTIVTIPAGTRAFEVSDCGTLTRR
;
A
#
# COMPACT_ATOMS: atom_id res chain seq x y z
N MET A 1 -2.70 40.20 2.18
CA MET A 1 -1.23 40.19 2.34
C MET A 1 -0.74 38.76 2.13
N THR A 2 -0.19 38.53 0.94
CA THR A 2 1.07 37.79 0.61
C THR A 2 1.73 37.03 1.78
N ARG A 3 2.19 35.77 1.68
CA ARG A 3 2.98 35.10 0.62
C ARG A 3 2.82 33.57 0.67
N ALA A 4 3.01 32.96 -0.49
CA ALA A 4 3.23 31.54 -0.71
C ALA A 4 4.68 31.13 -0.42
N VAL A 5 4.89 29.89 0.03
CA VAL A 5 6.03 29.05 -0.35
C VAL A 5 5.54 27.60 -0.46
N ALA A 6 5.83 26.98 -1.60
CA ALA A 6 5.60 25.59 -1.90
C ALA A 6 6.90 24.80 -1.73
N THR A 7 6.82 23.58 -1.20
CA THR A 7 7.76 22.51 -1.53
C THR A 7 7.10 21.14 -1.36
N ALA A 8 7.36 20.30 -2.35
CA ALA A 8 6.80 18.97 -2.56
C ALA A 8 7.39 17.92 -1.60
N GLY A 9 6.64 16.85 -1.36
CA GLY A 9 7.12 15.66 -0.64
C GLY A 9 6.18 14.48 -0.86
N SER A 10 6.41 13.74 -1.94
CA SER A 10 5.68 12.53 -2.31
C SER A 10 6.24 11.28 -1.61
N ILE A 11 5.31 10.48 -1.08
CA ILE A 11 5.22 9.01 -1.18
C ILE A 11 6.46 8.19 -0.79
N ALA A 12 6.41 7.60 0.40
CA ALA A 12 7.17 6.42 0.79
C ALA A 12 6.32 5.17 0.56
N LEU A 13 6.75 4.29 -0.35
CA LEU A 13 6.31 2.90 -0.42
C LEU A 13 7.56 2.02 -0.42
N LEU A 14 7.71 1.21 0.63
CA LEU A 14 8.72 0.16 0.75
C LEU A 14 8.47 -0.92 -0.32
N ALA A 15 9.46 -1.18 -1.17
CA ALA A 15 9.63 -2.43 -1.88
C ALA A 15 11.03 -2.96 -1.57
N GLY A 16 11.08 -4.14 -0.96
CA GLY A 16 12.31 -4.81 -0.56
C GLY A 16 12.87 -5.72 -1.66
N LEU A 17 14.16 -6.00 -1.47
CA LEU A 17 14.97 -7.09 -2.02
C LEU A 17 15.35 -7.02 -3.51
N LEU A 18 16.64 -6.73 -3.75
CA LEU A 18 17.56 -7.51 -4.60
C LEU A 18 18.91 -6.79 -4.62
N MET A 19 19.93 -7.34 -3.96
CA MET A 19 21.34 -7.34 -4.39
C MET A 19 22.14 -8.33 -3.53
N ALA A 20 23.01 -9.07 -4.21
CA ALA A 20 23.89 -10.12 -3.72
C ALA A 20 25.01 -9.59 -2.79
N PRO A 21 25.81 -10.50 -2.21
CA PRO A 21 27.18 -10.54 -2.72
C PRO A 21 27.71 -11.94 -3.01
N ALA A 22 28.75 -11.92 -3.84
CA ALA A 22 29.49 -13.04 -4.40
C ALA A 22 30.22 -13.88 -3.35
N ALA A 23 30.27 -15.19 -3.60
CA ALA A 23 31.26 -16.10 -3.03
C ALA A 23 31.67 -17.12 -4.10
N GLN A 24 32.95 -17.49 -4.05
CA GLN A 24 33.77 -18.09 -5.09
C GLN A 24 33.52 -19.58 -5.34
N ALA A 25 33.74 -19.96 -6.61
CA ALA A 25 34.24 -21.20 -7.21
C ALA A 25 34.02 -22.60 -6.56
N LEU A 26 33.42 -23.48 -7.38
CA LEU A 26 33.38 -24.95 -7.42
C LEU A 26 34.78 -25.57 -7.71
N PRO A 27 35.08 -26.89 -7.49
CA PRO A 27 34.33 -28.11 -7.89
C PRO A 27 34.06 -29.12 -6.73
N MET A 28 32.96 -29.89 -6.69
CA MET A 28 32.46 -31.00 -7.53
C MET A 28 33.06 -32.37 -7.16
N GLU A 29 32.20 -33.20 -6.53
CA GLU A 29 32.17 -34.69 -6.43
C GLU A 29 33.41 -35.40 -5.82
N THR A 30 33.33 -36.45 -4.99
CA THR A 30 32.32 -37.44 -4.61
C THR A 30 32.83 -38.15 -3.34
N ASP A 31 31.92 -38.84 -2.66
CA ASP A 31 32.15 -40.02 -1.84
C ASP A 31 32.87 -39.94 -0.48
N THR A 32 32.02 -40.15 0.53
CA THR A 32 32.11 -41.18 1.59
C THR A 32 33.35 -41.29 2.51
N ILE A 33 33.00 -41.34 3.82
CA ILE A 33 33.72 -41.90 4.98
C ILE A 33 34.87 -41.06 5.53
N ALA A 34 34.71 -40.57 6.76
CA ALA A 34 35.78 -40.05 7.59
C ALA A 34 35.72 -40.68 8.99
N GLU A 35 36.69 -41.55 9.29
CA GLU A 35 37.36 -41.54 10.60
C GLU A 35 38.78 -42.14 10.45
N GLN A 36 39.80 -41.33 10.74
CA GLN A 36 41.23 -41.64 10.93
C GLN A 36 41.74 -40.61 11.97
N PRO A 37 42.90 -40.76 12.67
CA PRO A 37 43.91 -41.84 12.66
C PRO A 37 44.41 -42.29 14.08
N ALA A 38 44.79 -43.56 14.31
CA ALA A 38 46.14 -44.20 14.28
C ALA A 38 46.99 -44.04 15.58
N PRO A 39 48.06 -44.85 15.86
CA PRO A 39 48.66 -45.88 15.00
C PRO A 39 49.06 -47.23 15.69
N ALA A 40 49.64 -48.09 14.83
CA ALA A 40 50.40 -49.34 15.02
C ALA A 40 49.58 -50.64 15.04
N PRO A 41 49.71 -51.44 13.96
CA PRO A 41 50.51 -52.64 14.15
C PRO A 41 51.42 -53.02 12.95
N VAL A 42 52.35 -53.92 13.25
CA VAL A 42 53.10 -54.86 12.38
C VAL A 42 54.25 -54.30 11.52
N GLY A 43 55.47 -54.73 11.85
CA GLY A 43 56.54 -54.98 10.87
C GLY A 43 56.63 -56.49 10.58
N PRO A 44 56.79 -56.92 9.31
CA PRO A 44 56.88 -58.32 8.93
C PRO A 44 58.33 -58.76 8.59
N ALA A 45 58.45 -60.07 8.41
CA ALA A 45 59.40 -60.82 7.60
C ALA A 45 60.85 -60.94 8.10
N THR A 46 61.26 -62.21 8.28
CA THR A 46 62.47 -62.74 7.63
C THR A 46 62.40 -64.26 7.48
N GLU A 47 63.14 -64.74 6.50
CA GLU A 47 63.13 -66.05 5.84
C GLU A 47 63.69 -67.24 6.63
N VAL A 48 63.26 -68.41 6.14
CA VAL A 48 63.83 -69.78 6.11
C VAL A 48 65.38 -69.78 6.06
N PRO A 49 66.14 -70.69 6.74
CA PRO A 49 66.31 -72.07 6.23
C PRO A 49 66.63 -73.21 7.24
N ALA A 50 66.78 -74.37 6.61
CA ALA A 50 66.99 -75.75 7.05
C ALA A 50 68.40 -75.99 7.71
N PRO A 51 68.85 -77.24 7.99
CA PRO A 51 69.45 -77.64 9.26
C PRO A 51 70.98 -77.87 9.19
N VAL A 52 71.53 -78.47 10.27
CA VAL A 52 72.74 -79.34 10.32
C VAL A 52 74.07 -78.70 10.79
N ASP A 53 74.45 -79.08 12.02
CA ASP A 53 75.79 -79.50 12.52
C ASP A 53 76.97 -78.50 12.73
N PRO A 54 77.99 -78.88 13.55
CA PRO A 54 78.59 -78.06 14.60
C PRO A 54 79.96 -77.45 14.22
N PRO A 55 80.68 -76.85 15.18
CA PRO A 55 82.14 -76.86 15.16
C PRO A 55 82.76 -77.52 16.39
N THR A 56 83.73 -78.34 16.05
CA THR A 56 84.63 -79.21 16.80
C THR A 56 85.75 -78.41 17.50
N GLU A 57 85.96 -78.72 18.78
CA GLU A 57 87.23 -79.12 19.43
C GLU A 57 88.55 -78.34 19.21
N ALA A 58 89.23 -78.05 20.33
CA ALA A 58 90.63 -78.39 20.65
C ALA A 58 90.97 -77.91 22.08
N PRO A 59 91.90 -78.52 22.85
CA PRO A 59 92.99 -79.38 22.39
C PRO A 59 93.16 -80.74 23.13
N ALA A 60 93.89 -81.64 22.47
CA ALA A 60 94.43 -82.91 22.98
C ALA A 60 95.44 -82.70 24.14
N PRO A 61 95.78 -83.71 24.99
CA PRO A 61 96.64 -84.84 24.59
C PRO A 61 96.49 -86.21 25.33
N VAL A 62 96.77 -87.29 24.58
CA VAL A 62 97.61 -88.49 24.87
C VAL A 62 97.28 -89.45 26.05
N ASP A 63 97.06 -90.72 25.67
CA ASP A 63 97.08 -92.06 26.35
C ASP A 63 97.78 -92.22 27.72
N PRO A 64 97.31 -93.13 28.62
CA PRO A 64 97.64 -94.58 28.55
C PRO A 64 96.52 -95.56 29.06
N PRO A 65 96.70 -96.90 28.96
CA PRO A 65 95.61 -97.87 28.92
C PRO A 65 95.32 -98.59 30.24
N THR A 66 94.17 -99.26 30.27
CA THR A 66 93.85 -100.48 31.07
C THR A 66 93.61 -100.29 32.58
N GLU A 67 92.34 -100.35 32.99
CA GLU A 67 91.88 -101.24 34.08
C GLU A 67 90.34 -101.25 34.13
N ALA A 68 89.74 -102.43 34.29
CA ALA A 68 88.30 -102.62 34.40
C ALA A 68 87.80 -102.25 35.81
N PRO A 69 86.75 -101.41 35.97
CA PRO A 69 86.07 -101.20 37.24
C PRO A 69 84.77 -102.03 37.36
N PRO A 70 84.23 -102.16 38.58
CA PRO A 70 83.51 -103.34 39.04
C PRO A 70 82.01 -103.35 38.70
N VAL A 71 81.42 -104.54 38.76
CA VAL A 71 79.98 -104.81 38.62
C VAL A 71 79.19 -103.98 39.64
N GLU A 72 78.47 -102.98 39.15
CA GLU A 72 77.54 -102.18 39.93
C GLU A 72 76.22 -102.96 40.09
N VAL A 73 75.90 -103.34 41.33
CA VAL A 73 74.64 -104.03 41.66
C VAL A 73 73.53 -102.99 41.58
N THR A 74 72.72 -103.04 40.53
CA THR A 74 71.58 -102.14 40.33
C THR A 74 70.55 -102.41 41.44
N PRO A 75 70.18 -101.43 42.28
CA PRO A 75 69.13 -101.63 43.27
C PRO A 75 67.80 -101.96 42.56
N ALA A 76 67.03 -102.87 43.15
CA ALA A 76 65.74 -103.29 42.59
C ALA A 76 64.82 -102.08 42.39
N ALA A 77 64.11 -102.05 41.26
CA ALA A 77 63.21 -100.95 40.94
C ALA A 77 62.09 -100.85 41.99
N PRO A 78 61.59 -99.63 42.32
CA PRO A 78 60.52 -99.48 43.29
C PRO A 78 59.28 -100.29 42.93
N GLU A 79 58.72 -101.02 43.89
CA GLU A 79 57.55 -101.88 43.67
C GLU A 79 56.29 -101.18 44.18
N ASN A 80 55.20 -101.27 43.41
CA ASN A 80 53.92 -100.69 43.81
C ASN A 80 53.21 -101.56 44.86
N VAL A 81 52.75 -100.93 45.94
CA VAL A 81 51.92 -101.54 46.98
C VAL A 81 50.44 -101.23 46.73
N SER A 82 50.13 -100.01 46.31
CA SER A 82 48.79 -99.62 45.86
C SER A 82 48.86 -98.60 44.73
N PRO A 83 48.01 -98.71 43.70
CA PRO A 83 48.08 -97.83 42.54
C PRO A 83 47.72 -96.37 42.92
N PRO A 84 48.21 -95.38 42.16
CA PRO A 84 47.79 -94.00 42.31
C PRO A 84 46.29 -93.85 41.96
N VAL A 85 45.62 -92.93 42.64
CA VAL A 85 44.19 -92.60 42.41
C VAL A 85 44.06 -91.12 42.09
N ILE A 86 43.18 -90.80 41.15
CA ILE A 86 42.69 -89.44 40.92
C ILE A 86 41.47 -89.23 41.82
N GLU A 87 41.57 -88.28 42.74
CA GLU A 87 40.50 -87.88 43.65
C GLU A 87 39.94 -86.50 43.29
N GLY A 88 38.71 -86.24 43.71
CA GLY A 88 37.98 -85.02 43.39
C GLY A 88 36.92 -85.22 42.30
N ASP A 89 36.01 -84.25 42.16
CA ASP A 89 34.98 -84.28 41.14
C ASP A 89 35.55 -83.70 39.83
N PRO A 90 35.63 -84.47 38.72
CA PRO A 90 36.19 -83.97 37.46
C PRO A 90 35.21 -83.02 36.77
N VAL A 91 35.08 -81.80 37.28
CA VAL A 91 34.24 -80.73 36.73
C VAL A 91 35.05 -79.46 36.49
N VAL A 92 34.72 -78.71 35.44
CA VAL A 92 35.38 -77.42 35.14
C VAL A 92 35.29 -76.46 36.32
N GLY A 93 36.43 -75.83 36.65
CA GLY A 93 36.57 -74.96 37.82
C GLY A 93 36.84 -75.70 39.13
N GLY A 94 36.78 -77.03 39.12
CA GLY A 94 37.22 -77.89 40.22
C GLY A 94 38.73 -78.18 40.17
N THR A 95 39.17 -78.99 41.13
CA THR A 95 40.54 -79.50 41.22
C THR A 95 40.52 -81.02 41.34
N LEU A 96 41.44 -81.68 40.65
CA LEU A 96 41.76 -83.09 40.86
C LEU A 96 43.02 -83.18 41.71
N THR A 97 43.02 -84.08 42.68
CA THR A 97 44.14 -84.33 43.58
C THR A 97 44.61 -85.77 43.40
N SER A 98 45.91 -85.99 43.41
CA SER A 98 46.52 -87.30 43.30
C SER A 98 46.95 -87.83 44.67
N THR A 99 46.84 -89.15 44.88
CA THR A 99 47.36 -89.83 46.08
C THR A 99 48.75 -90.45 45.92
N GLY A 100 49.39 -90.37 44.74
CA GLY A 100 50.75 -90.91 44.52
C GLY A 100 50.86 -92.42 44.42
N GLY A 101 49.94 -93.16 45.03
CA GLY A 101 50.09 -94.58 45.30
C GLY A 101 51.07 -94.85 46.45
N GLN A 102 51.12 -96.09 46.91
CA GLN A 102 52.08 -96.54 47.92
C GLN A 102 53.17 -97.36 47.23
N TRP A 103 54.43 -97.14 47.60
CA TRP A 103 55.58 -97.72 46.91
C TRP A 103 56.64 -98.20 47.90
N ASN A 104 57.14 -99.41 47.70
CA ASN A 104 58.28 -99.93 48.44
C ASN A 104 59.57 -99.56 47.70
N GLY A 105 60.51 -98.93 48.41
CA GLY A 105 61.82 -98.59 47.85
C GLY A 105 61.86 -97.34 46.97
N ALA A 106 60.82 -96.50 46.92
CA ALA A 106 60.85 -95.20 46.25
C ALA A 106 61.30 -94.09 47.21
N GLY A 107 62.13 -93.16 46.73
CA GLY A 107 62.45 -91.90 47.43
C GLY A 107 61.72 -90.69 46.85
N TRP A 108 61.35 -90.78 45.57
CA TRP A 108 60.71 -89.70 44.80
C TRP A 108 59.61 -90.24 43.89
N ILE A 109 58.62 -89.38 43.59
CA ILE A 109 57.56 -89.65 42.61
C ILE A 109 57.42 -88.48 41.65
N LYS A 110 57.28 -88.77 40.35
CA LYS A 110 56.94 -87.77 39.33
C LYS A 110 55.51 -87.94 38.90
N TYR A 111 54.70 -86.91 39.10
CA TYR A 111 53.36 -86.83 38.55
C TYR A 111 53.42 -86.34 37.11
N SER A 112 52.62 -86.93 36.23
CA SER A 112 52.33 -86.39 34.90
C SER A 112 50.84 -86.46 34.65
N TRP A 113 50.20 -85.30 34.67
CA TRP A 113 48.81 -85.13 34.26
C TRP A 113 48.74 -85.00 32.76
N ILE A 114 47.95 -85.89 32.14
CA ILE A 114 47.84 -86.04 30.69
C ILE A 114 46.38 -85.79 30.31
N VAL A 115 46.13 -84.86 29.40
CA VAL A 115 44.80 -84.55 28.89
C VAL A 115 44.76 -84.95 27.41
N ASP A 116 43.89 -85.91 27.06
CA ASP A 116 43.78 -86.49 25.71
C ASP A 116 45.15 -86.85 25.07
N GLY A 117 46.03 -87.46 25.86
CA GLY A 117 47.34 -87.92 25.40
C GLY A 117 48.46 -86.87 25.43
N VAL A 118 48.17 -85.61 25.83
CA VAL A 118 49.17 -84.55 25.96
C VAL A 118 49.44 -84.27 27.44
N THR A 119 50.70 -84.32 27.87
CA THR A 119 51.08 -83.92 29.23
C THR A 119 50.86 -82.41 29.42
N VAL A 120 49.97 -82.04 30.33
CA VAL A 120 49.62 -80.63 30.62
C VAL A 120 50.29 -80.09 31.88
N GLN A 121 50.67 -80.98 32.81
CA GLN A 121 51.37 -80.65 34.03
C GLN A 121 52.20 -81.85 34.45
N ALA A 122 53.48 -81.64 34.75
CA ALA A 122 54.34 -82.66 35.33
C ALA A 122 55.25 -82.04 36.38
N ALA A 123 55.43 -82.72 37.51
CA ALA A 123 56.20 -82.24 38.63
C ALA A 123 56.78 -83.41 39.44
N ASP A 124 57.95 -83.20 40.00
CA ASP A 124 58.63 -84.16 40.88
C ASP A 124 58.33 -83.81 42.35
N HIS A 125 57.99 -84.83 43.13
CA HIS A 125 57.54 -84.72 44.52
C HIS A 125 58.23 -85.79 45.39
N ALA A 126 58.28 -85.56 46.70
CA ALA A 126 58.63 -86.61 47.63
C ALA A 126 57.51 -87.66 47.71
N VAL A 127 57.85 -88.91 48.01
CA VAL A 127 56.85 -89.98 48.18
C VAL A 127 55.90 -89.61 49.32
N GLY A 128 54.60 -89.60 49.02
CA GLY A 128 53.52 -89.26 49.98
C GLY A 128 52.91 -87.87 49.77
N ASP A 129 53.57 -86.98 49.02
CA ASP A 129 53.00 -85.67 48.67
C ASP A 129 51.97 -85.81 47.54
N ALA A 130 50.85 -85.11 47.68
CA ALA A 130 49.83 -85.01 46.64
C ALA A 130 50.18 -83.91 45.61
N ASP A 131 49.80 -84.11 44.35
CA ASP A 131 49.78 -83.05 43.34
C ASP A 131 48.34 -82.70 42.94
N VAL A 132 48.13 -81.46 42.51
CA VAL A 132 46.81 -80.90 42.21
C VAL A 132 46.76 -80.36 40.80
N LEU A 133 45.80 -80.84 40.01
CA LEU A 133 45.46 -80.29 38.70
C LEU A 133 44.21 -79.42 38.80
N ARG A 134 44.32 -78.14 38.41
CA ARG A 134 43.14 -77.27 38.22
C ARG A 134 42.51 -77.57 36.86
N ILE A 135 41.20 -77.80 36.86
CA ILE A 135 40.47 -78.11 35.63
C ILE A 135 40.09 -76.80 34.92
N ASP A 136 40.82 -76.50 33.85
CA ASP A 136 40.56 -75.39 32.94
C ASP A 136 39.37 -75.68 31.99
N PRO A 137 38.58 -74.68 31.56
CA PRO A 137 37.51 -74.87 30.57
C PRO A 137 37.93 -75.61 29.29
N SER A 138 39.16 -75.47 28.84
CA SER A 138 39.69 -76.19 27.66
C SER A 138 39.81 -77.71 27.85
N MET A 139 39.69 -78.21 29.08
CA MET A 139 39.68 -79.63 29.42
C MET A 139 38.28 -80.24 29.38
N THR A 140 37.21 -79.46 29.15
CA THR A 140 35.83 -79.96 29.14
C THR A 140 35.64 -81.09 28.12
N GLY A 141 35.05 -82.21 28.55
CA GLY A 141 34.79 -83.38 27.71
C GLY A 141 36.04 -84.20 27.37
N LYS A 142 37.22 -83.76 27.81
CA LYS A 142 38.49 -84.46 27.60
C LYS A 142 38.73 -85.48 28.70
N THR A 143 39.55 -86.46 28.38
CA THR A 143 39.98 -87.49 29.32
C THR A 143 41.26 -87.04 30.01
N VAL A 144 41.23 -86.96 31.33
CA VAL A 144 42.40 -86.72 32.19
C VAL A 144 42.92 -88.07 32.66
N GLN A 145 44.18 -88.35 32.35
CA GLN A 145 44.94 -89.46 32.88
C GLN A 145 46.02 -88.92 33.80
N LEU A 146 46.41 -89.72 34.78
CA LEU A 146 47.55 -89.45 35.64
C LEU A 146 48.51 -90.62 35.54
N THR A 147 49.78 -90.35 35.24
CA THR A 147 50.85 -91.32 35.45
C THR A 147 51.73 -90.89 36.61
N VAL A 148 52.18 -91.87 37.39
CA VAL A 148 53.15 -91.70 38.47
C VAL A 148 54.36 -92.57 38.17
N LEU A 149 55.51 -91.94 38.04
CA LEU A 149 56.80 -92.61 37.95
C LEU A 149 57.45 -92.58 39.33
N ALA A 150 57.61 -93.73 39.98
CA ALA A 150 58.27 -93.85 41.27
C ALA A 150 59.72 -94.29 41.10
N SER A 151 60.65 -93.54 41.69
CA SER A 151 62.09 -93.72 41.55
C SER A 151 62.81 -93.60 42.89
N LEU A 152 64.02 -94.15 42.98
CA LEU A 152 64.90 -93.99 44.14
C LEU A 152 65.39 -92.53 44.27
N GLU A 153 65.63 -91.86 43.13
CA GLU A 153 66.18 -90.50 43.03
C GLU A 153 65.30 -89.62 42.12
N ALA A 154 65.33 -88.30 42.32
CA ALA A 154 64.38 -87.33 41.73
C ALA A 154 64.29 -87.31 40.18
N GLN A 155 65.26 -87.86 39.45
CA GLN A 155 65.25 -87.97 37.97
C GLN A 155 65.78 -89.33 37.47
N GLY A 156 65.71 -90.36 38.31
CA GLY A 156 66.19 -91.71 37.98
C GLY A 156 65.18 -92.55 37.20
N PRO A 157 65.60 -93.69 36.61
CA PRO A 157 64.68 -94.68 36.08
C PRO A 157 63.79 -95.23 37.21
N GLY A 158 62.57 -95.62 36.87
CA GLY A 158 61.59 -96.01 37.88
C GLY A 158 60.44 -96.83 37.31
N THR A 159 59.55 -97.25 38.22
CA THR A 159 58.33 -97.98 37.86
C THR A 159 57.21 -96.98 37.64
N GLN A 160 56.61 -97.00 36.44
CA GLN A 160 55.51 -96.12 36.08
C GLN A 160 54.17 -96.84 36.14
N LEU A 161 53.19 -96.24 36.80
CA LEU A 161 51.81 -96.69 36.77
C LEU A 161 50.85 -95.56 36.41
N ALA A 162 49.74 -95.92 35.80
CA ALA A 162 48.66 -94.99 35.48
C ALA A 162 47.48 -95.17 36.45
N ALA A 163 46.89 -94.08 36.90
CA ALA A 163 45.59 -94.11 37.55
C ALA A 163 44.48 -94.37 36.52
N SER A 164 43.31 -94.80 37.01
CA SER A 164 42.12 -94.90 36.15
C SER A 164 41.75 -93.52 35.60
N PRO A 165 41.54 -93.37 34.28
CA PRO A 165 41.28 -92.07 33.68
C PRO A 165 39.91 -91.53 34.08
N VAL A 166 39.79 -90.20 34.17
CA VAL A 166 38.52 -89.51 34.44
C VAL A 166 38.15 -88.57 33.29
N THR A 167 36.88 -88.47 32.96
CA THR A 167 36.39 -87.51 31.95
C THR A 167 35.89 -86.26 32.64
N VAL A 168 36.38 -85.09 32.19
CA VAL A 168 35.94 -83.80 32.73
C VAL A 168 34.54 -83.47 32.24
N ARG A 169 33.62 -83.26 33.18
CA ARG A 169 32.26 -82.78 32.92
C ARG A 169 32.21 -81.24 32.94
N PRO A 170 31.23 -80.63 32.27
CA PRO A 170 30.99 -79.20 32.39
C PRO A 170 30.74 -78.78 33.84
N GLY A 171 31.23 -77.61 34.21
CA GLY A 171 30.89 -76.98 35.49
C GLY A 171 29.41 -76.56 35.53
N THR A 172 28.86 -76.36 36.72
CA THR A 172 27.48 -75.87 36.91
C THR A 172 27.46 -74.64 37.80
N PHE A 173 26.47 -73.76 37.60
CA PHE A 173 26.19 -72.66 38.52
C PHE A 173 25.41 -73.20 39.72
N VAL A 174 25.93 -73.03 40.94
CA VAL A 174 25.36 -73.60 42.16
C VAL A 174 24.47 -72.59 42.87
N ALA A 175 23.32 -73.04 43.37
CA ALA A 175 22.36 -72.22 44.12
C ALA A 175 22.01 -70.90 43.42
N VAL A 176 21.65 -70.97 42.13
CA VAL A 176 21.19 -69.81 41.37
C VAL A 176 19.93 -69.24 42.00
N SER A 177 19.98 -67.98 42.41
CA SER A 177 18.89 -67.22 43.00
C SER A 177 18.59 -65.99 42.16
N TRP A 178 17.32 -65.77 41.83
CA TRP A 178 16.87 -64.66 41.01
C TRP A 178 15.38 -64.38 41.21
N SER A 179 15.00 -63.10 41.26
CA SER A 179 13.59 -62.71 41.22
C SER A 179 13.13 -62.66 39.77
N ASN A 180 12.08 -63.43 39.44
CA ASN A 180 11.49 -63.39 38.11
C ASN A 180 10.59 -62.18 37.85
N ALA A 181 10.49 -61.24 38.80
CA ALA A 181 9.65 -60.07 38.66
C ALA A 181 10.21 -59.09 37.62
N VAL A 182 9.32 -58.57 36.77
CA VAL A 182 9.63 -57.44 35.89
C VAL A 182 9.24 -56.16 36.63
N ALA A 183 10.23 -55.36 37.03
CA ALA A 183 9.99 -54.11 37.74
C ALA A 183 9.69 -52.96 36.78
N GLY A 184 8.88 -52.00 37.21
CA GLY A 184 8.47 -50.84 36.42
C GLY A 184 7.03 -50.91 35.93
N LYS A 185 6.50 -49.78 35.44
CA LYS A 185 5.15 -49.72 34.88
C LYS A 185 5.20 -50.11 33.40
N PRO A 186 4.49 -51.15 32.94
CA PRO A 186 4.57 -51.62 31.56
C PRO A 186 3.72 -50.74 30.63
N VAL A 187 4.09 -49.46 30.49
CA VAL A 187 3.42 -48.53 29.57
C VAL A 187 4.42 -47.79 28.72
N VAL A 188 4.03 -47.43 27.49
CA VAL A 188 4.90 -46.76 26.51
C VAL A 188 5.63 -45.55 27.11
N GLY A 189 6.95 -45.51 26.90
CA GLY A 189 7.85 -44.47 27.40
C GLY A 189 8.39 -44.70 28.82
N GLN A 190 7.97 -45.77 29.51
CA GLN A 190 8.53 -46.20 30.79
C GLN A 190 9.53 -47.34 30.59
N THR A 191 10.45 -47.47 31.53
CA THR A 191 11.49 -48.51 31.52
C THR A 191 11.09 -49.66 32.45
N LEU A 192 11.22 -50.88 31.92
CA LEU A 192 11.15 -52.12 32.66
C LEU A 192 12.58 -52.59 32.99
N SER A 193 12.76 -53.20 34.16
CA SER A 193 14.06 -53.68 34.60
C SER A 193 13.95 -55.05 35.27
N LEU A 194 15.03 -55.83 35.17
CA LEU A 194 15.19 -57.12 35.85
C LEU A 194 16.24 -57.01 36.96
N SER A 195 16.07 -57.78 38.03
CA SER A 195 17.14 -57.96 39.02
C SER A 195 18.29 -58.79 38.45
N VAL A 196 19.50 -58.60 38.97
CA VAL A 196 20.67 -59.39 38.60
C VAL A 196 20.61 -60.76 39.30
N PRO A 197 20.74 -61.88 38.58
CA PRO A 197 20.84 -63.22 39.19
C PRO A 197 22.15 -63.40 39.96
N THR A 198 22.10 -64.19 41.04
CA THR A 198 23.25 -64.51 41.91
C THR A 198 23.43 -66.02 42.06
N TRP A 199 24.64 -66.50 42.36
CA TRP A 199 24.97 -67.92 42.59
C TRP A 199 26.05 -68.04 43.67
N SER A 200 26.20 -69.22 44.28
CA SER A 200 27.03 -69.39 45.47
C SER A 200 28.49 -69.76 45.21
N ASN A 201 28.80 -70.39 44.06
CA ASN A 201 30.17 -70.82 43.72
C ASN A 201 31.00 -69.71 43.03
N THR A 202 31.01 -68.51 43.60
CA THR A 202 31.80 -67.37 43.10
C THR A 202 33.24 -67.38 43.64
N PRO A 203 34.26 -67.03 42.82
CA PRO A 203 34.16 -66.56 41.43
C PRO A 203 34.13 -67.70 40.40
N VAL A 204 33.12 -67.71 39.53
CA VAL A 204 33.16 -68.46 38.26
C VAL A 204 33.86 -67.57 37.24
N GLN A 205 35.08 -67.91 36.87
CA GLN A 205 35.88 -67.12 35.94
C GLN A 205 35.23 -67.06 34.56
N GLY A 206 35.12 -65.86 33.98
CA GLY A 206 34.50 -65.67 32.67
C GLY A 206 32.97 -65.77 32.66
N ALA A 207 32.31 -65.74 33.83
CA ALA A 207 30.86 -65.70 33.90
C ALA A 207 30.28 -64.42 33.26
N ALA A 208 29.30 -64.60 32.38
CA ALA A 208 28.56 -63.55 31.70
C ALA A 208 27.06 -63.74 31.87
N ILE A 209 26.33 -62.62 31.91
CA ILE A 209 24.87 -62.59 31.98
C ILE A 209 24.35 -61.99 30.67
N GLY A 210 23.71 -62.81 29.85
CA GLY A 210 23.02 -62.38 28.64
C GLY A 210 21.54 -62.09 28.93
N TYR A 211 20.99 -61.05 28.30
CA TYR A 211 19.56 -60.77 28.35
C TYR A 211 18.97 -60.80 26.95
N GLN A 212 17.70 -61.15 26.84
CA GLN A 212 16.93 -60.96 25.62
C GLN A 212 15.46 -60.71 25.99
N TRP A 213 14.95 -59.54 25.62
CA TRP A 213 13.53 -59.22 25.77
C TRP A 213 12.68 -59.75 24.62
N TYR A 214 11.43 -60.04 24.91
CA TYR A 214 10.45 -60.66 24.02
C TYR A 214 9.15 -59.87 24.04
N ARG A 215 8.50 -59.82 22.88
CA ARG A 215 7.15 -59.30 22.66
C ARG A 215 6.29 -60.44 22.10
N GLY A 216 5.29 -60.85 22.86
CA GLY A 216 4.54 -62.07 22.54
C GLY A 216 5.48 -63.26 22.49
N ALA A 217 5.52 -63.96 21.36
CA ALA A 217 6.44 -65.08 21.12
C ALA A 217 7.77 -64.68 20.46
N GLY A 218 7.89 -63.46 19.93
CA GLY A 218 9.06 -63.01 19.17
C GLY A 218 10.09 -62.29 20.03
N SER A 219 11.38 -62.44 19.72
CA SER A 219 12.44 -61.63 20.33
C SER A 219 12.38 -60.18 19.83
N ILE A 220 12.71 -59.24 20.72
CA ILE A 220 12.82 -57.83 20.37
C ILE A 220 14.28 -57.56 19.98
N THR A 221 14.52 -57.28 18.70
CA THR A 221 15.85 -57.02 18.16
C THR A 221 16.57 -55.92 18.93
N GLY A 222 17.81 -56.20 19.36
CA GLY A 222 18.66 -55.25 20.08
C GLY A 222 18.31 -55.06 21.56
N ALA A 223 17.23 -55.65 22.07
CA ALA A 223 16.86 -55.57 23.48
C ALA A 223 17.60 -56.63 24.31
N THR A 224 18.92 -56.46 24.45
CA THR A 224 19.82 -57.42 25.10
C THR A 224 20.39 -56.92 26.44
N GLY A 225 19.86 -55.83 26.97
CA GLY A 225 20.23 -55.27 28.27
C GLY A 225 19.32 -55.70 29.43
N PRO A 226 19.71 -55.39 30.68
CA PRO A 226 18.92 -55.70 31.88
C PRO A 226 17.65 -54.84 32.01
N SER A 227 17.47 -53.87 31.11
CA SER A 227 16.31 -52.99 31.06
C SER A 227 15.78 -52.85 29.63
N TYR A 228 14.49 -52.54 29.53
CA TYR A 228 13.79 -52.33 28.26
C TYR A 228 12.81 -51.17 28.37
N THR A 229 12.92 -50.19 27.48
CA THR A 229 11.94 -49.10 27.41
C THR A 229 10.77 -49.51 26.53
N VAL A 230 9.57 -49.50 27.10
CA VAL A 230 8.33 -49.88 26.41
C VAL A 230 8.07 -48.93 25.25
N THR A 231 7.87 -49.49 24.08
CA THR A 231 7.62 -48.81 22.80
C THR A 231 6.16 -48.92 22.38
N ALA A 232 5.75 -48.13 21.38
CA ALA A 232 4.37 -48.17 20.89
C ALA A 232 3.92 -49.53 20.34
N ALA A 233 4.87 -50.35 19.84
CA ALA A 233 4.57 -51.68 19.32
C ALA A 233 4.28 -52.71 20.42
N ASP A 234 4.50 -52.35 21.69
CA ASP A 234 4.24 -53.21 22.84
C ASP A 234 2.83 -53.06 23.42
N ASP A 235 2.04 -52.12 22.88
CA ASP A 235 0.68 -51.90 23.35
C ASP A 235 -0.17 -53.18 23.20
N ALA A 236 -0.82 -53.58 24.30
CA ALA A 236 -1.53 -54.84 24.48
C ALA A 236 -0.70 -56.13 24.33
N GLN A 237 0.62 -56.04 24.12
CA GLN A 237 1.50 -57.20 23.98
C GLN A 237 2.01 -57.69 25.33
N LYS A 238 2.30 -59.00 25.43
CA LYS A 238 3.02 -59.57 26.57
C LYS A 238 4.51 -59.29 26.42
N LEU A 239 5.11 -58.64 27.41
CA LEU A 239 6.54 -58.37 27.52
C LEU A 239 7.15 -59.25 28.60
N TRP A 240 8.31 -59.82 28.30
CA TRP A 240 9.07 -60.67 29.19
C TRP A 240 10.50 -60.81 28.67
N ALA A 241 11.38 -61.45 29.43
CA ALA A 241 12.77 -61.62 29.04
C ALA A 241 13.32 -62.98 29.48
N LYS A 242 14.32 -63.44 28.72
CA LYS A 242 15.19 -64.54 29.10
C LYS A 242 16.52 -63.98 29.61
N VAL A 243 17.06 -64.63 30.64
CA VAL A 243 18.37 -64.32 31.22
C VAL A 243 19.22 -65.57 31.15
N THR A 244 20.35 -65.49 30.46
CA THR A 244 21.28 -66.61 30.27
C THR A 244 22.52 -66.40 31.12
N LEU A 245 22.81 -67.32 32.03
CA LEU A 245 24.10 -67.43 32.70
C LEU A 245 24.99 -68.35 31.87
N SER A 246 26.18 -67.88 31.50
CA SER A 246 27.14 -68.66 30.73
C SER A 246 28.56 -68.40 31.22
N ALA A 247 29.39 -69.43 31.23
CA ALA A 247 30.83 -69.33 31.40
C ALA A 247 31.50 -70.41 30.52
N PRO A 248 32.74 -70.19 30.04
CA PRO A 248 33.46 -71.21 29.27
C PRO A 248 33.55 -72.53 30.03
N GLY A 249 33.18 -73.66 29.41
CA GLY A 249 33.19 -74.98 30.05
C GLY A 249 32.08 -75.23 31.08
N PHE A 250 31.11 -74.32 31.24
CA PHE A 250 29.96 -74.49 32.12
C PHE A 250 28.67 -74.78 31.34
N THR A 251 27.79 -75.61 31.89
CA THR A 251 26.41 -75.73 31.40
C THR A 251 25.67 -74.42 31.66
N SER A 252 25.16 -73.80 30.59
CA SER A 252 24.44 -72.53 30.70
C SER A 252 23.09 -72.70 31.40
N VAL A 253 22.72 -71.72 32.24
CA VAL A 253 21.42 -71.68 32.93
C VAL A 253 20.55 -70.61 32.27
N MET A 254 19.31 -70.98 31.92
CA MET A 254 18.34 -70.08 31.32
C MET A 254 17.21 -69.79 32.31
N LEU A 255 17.06 -68.52 32.68
CA LEU A 255 15.99 -68.03 33.55
C LEU A 255 14.97 -67.26 32.71
N THR A 256 13.70 -67.32 33.10
CA THR A 256 12.59 -66.65 32.37
C THR A 256 11.80 -65.76 33.31
N SER A 257 11.62 -64.49 32.93
CA SER A 257 10.85 -63.54 33.74
C SER A 257 9.36 -63.82 33.70
N ALA A 258 8.63 -63.27 34.67
CA ALA A 258 7.19 -63.10 34.57
C ALA A 258 6.83 -62.25 33.33
N GLN A 259 5.60 -62.42 32.84
CA GLN A 259 5.07 -61.63 31.74
C GLN A 259 4.26 -60.45 32.26
N VAL A 260 4.49 -59.28 31.69
CA VAL A 260 3.67 -58.07 31.92
C VAL A 260 2.99 -57.65 30.62
N THR A 261 1.78 -57.10 30.70
CA THR A 261 1.09 -56.59 29.50
C THR A 261 1.46 -55.12 29.30
N GLY A 262 2.02 -54.79 28.14
CA GLY A 262 2.24 -53.43 27.72
C GLY A 262 0.92 -52.68 27.55
N GLY A 263 0.88 -51.44 28.02
CA GLY A 263 -0.25 -50.54 27.86
C GLY A 263 0.16 -49.18 27.30
N LYS A 264 -0.82 -48.36 26.97
CA LYS A 264 -0.57 -47.01 26.45
C LYS A 264 0.04 -46.09 27.50
N GLY A 265 0.99 -45.26 27.07
CA GLY A 265 1.49 -44.14 27.84
C GLY A 265 0.43 -43.05 28.07
N SER A 266 0.71 -42.16 29.01
CA SER A 266 -0.10 -40.98 29.31
C SER A 266 0.70 -39.69 29.12
N PHE A 267 0.04 -38.61 28.74
CA PHE A 267 0.68 -37.29 28.68
C PHE A 267 0.95 -36.77 30.11
N ALA A 268 2.21 -36.53 30.44
CA ALA A 268 2.63 -35.99 31.74
C ALA A 268 2.30 -34.50 31.88
N SER A 269 2.31 -33.74 30.77
CA SER A 269 1.88 -32.34 30.72
C SER A 269 0.86 -32.14 29.62
N ALA A 270 -0.28 -31.54 29.97
CA ALA A 270 -1.42 -31.26 29.10
C ALA A 270 -2.12 -29.96 29.54
N PRO A 271 -1.54 -28.79 29.24
CA PRO A 271 -2.05 -27.50 29.70
C PRO A 271 -3.42 -27.16 29.10
N VAL A 272 -4.20 -26.34 29.82
CA VAL A 272 -5.45 -25.77 29.32
C VAL A 272 -5.10 -24.75 28.21
N PRO A 273 -5.62 -24.91 26.98
CA PRO A 273 -5.29 -24.02 25.89
C PRO A 273 -5.90 -22.62 26.12
N THR A 274 -5.18 -21.59 25.69
CA THR A 274 -5.66 -20.19 25.73
C THR A 274 -6.05 -19.72 24.34
N VAL A 275 -6.92 -18.70 24.28
CA VAL A 275 -7.36 -18.10 23.01
C VAL A 275 -7.09 -16.61 23.03
N SER A 276 -6.22 -16.14 22.14
CA SER A 276 -5.93 -14.71 21.94
C SER A 276 -6.76 -14.11 20.80
N GLY A 277 -6.78 -12.78 20.72
CA GLY A 277 -7.57 -12.01 19.74
C GLY A 277 -8.73 -11.26 20.38
N VAL A 278 -9.23 -10.23 19.68
CA VAL A 278 -10.37 -9.41 20.13
C VAL A 278 -11.65 -10.23 19.94
N ALA A 279 -12.41 -10.49 21.00
CA ALA A 279 -13.64 -11.28 20.95
C ALA A 279 -14.84 -10.50 20.36
N LYS A 280 -14.75 -10.16 19.06
CA LYS A 280 -15.80 -9.49 18.29
C LYS A 280 -15.97 -10.16 16.94
N VAL A 281 -17.19 -10.14 16.40
CA VAL A 281 -17.48 -10.66 15.04
C VAL A 281 -16.51 -10.09 14.00
N GLY A 282 -16.02 -10.95 13.10
CA GLY A 282 -15.08 -10.63 12.04
C GLY A 282 -13.63 -10.50 12.51
N GLN A 283 -13.32 -10.89 13.76
CA GLN A 283 -11.96 -10.90 14.30
C GLN A 283 -11.41 -12.33 14.40
N LEU A 284 -10.11 -12.45 14.12
CA LEU A 284 -9.35 -13.69 14.26
C LEU A 284 -9.18 -14.05 15.74
N GLN A 285 -9.48 -15.30 16.08
CA GLN A 285 -9.16 -15.92 17.35
C GLN A 285 -8.07 -16.97 17.12
N THR A 286 -7.04 -16.99 17.95
CA THR A 286 -5.90 -17.91 17.80
C THR A 286 -5.74 -18.76 19.04
N ALA A 287 -5.77 -20.08 18.86
CA ALA A 287 -5.52 -21.03 19.93
C ALA A 287 -4.03 -21.14 20.24
N ASN A 288 -3.68 -21.14 21.51
CA ASN A 288 -2.37 -21.54 22.01
C ASN A 288 -2.56 -22.83 22.81
N ALA A 289 -1.98 -23.93 22.33
CA ALA A 289 -2.11 -25.26 22.92
C ALA A 289 -1.23 -25.47 24.15
N GLY A 290 -0.28 -24.57 24.43
CA GLY A 290 0.79 -24.78 25.41
C GLY A 290 1.76 -25.91 25.02
N THR A 291 2.66 -26.25 25.93
CA THR A 291 3.66 -27.30 25.73
C THR A 291 3.18 -28.63 26.31
N TRP A 292 3.17 -29.67 25.48
CA TRP A 292 2.74 -31.02 25.86
C TRP A 292 3.96 -31.91 26.12
N ALA A 293 3.86 -32.79 27.13
CA ALA A 293 4.90 -33.76 27.44
C ALA A 293 4.32 -35.18 27.43
N PRO A 294 4.97 -36.16 26.79
CA PRO A 294 6.26 -36.04 26.07
C PRO A 294 6.15 -35.26 24.75
N THR A 295 7.28 -34.74 24.25
CA THR A 295 7.35 -34.01 22.97
C THR A 295 7.01 -34.91 21.78
N GLY A 296 6.70 -34.31 20.61
CA GLY A 296 6.35 -35.04 19.39
C GLY A 296 4.89 -35.50 19.31
N ALA A 297 4.00 -34.93 20.13
CA ALA A 297 2.56 -35.14 19.99
C ALA A 297 2.01 -34.38 18.77
N THR A 298 1.15 -35.01 17.98
CA THR A 298 0.36 -34.32 16.95
C THR A 298 -0.85 -33.67 17.61
N LEU A 299 -1.07 -32.39 17.34
CA LEU A 299 -2.19 -31.63 17.90
C LEU A 299 -3.22 -31.32 16.81
N SER A 300 -4.49 -31.61 17.12
CA SER A 300 -5.63 -31.24 16.27
C SER A 300 -6.57 -30.29 17.01
N TYR A 301 -7.20 -29.38 16.27
CA TYR A 301 -8.08 -28.35 16.83
C TYR A 301 -9.52 -28.61 16.39
N GLN A 302 -10.46 -28.21 17.23
CA GLN A 302 -11.87 -28.11 16.85
C GLN A 302 -12.49 -26.94 17.61
N TRP A 303 -13.00 -25.94 16.90
CA TRP A 303 -13.72 -24.83 17.50
C TRP A 303 -15.17 -25.19 17.75
N TYR A 304 -15.72 -24.66 18.84
CA TYR A 304 -17.09 -24.88 19.29
C TYR A 304 -17.79 -23.56 19.51
N ARG A 305 -19.07 -23.51 19.10
CA ARG A 305 -20.04 -22.45 19.42
C ARG A 305 -20.98 -23.00 20.48
N GLY A 306 -20.82 -22.52 21.72
CA GLY A 306 -21.43 -23.15 22.88
C GLY A 306 -20.93 -24.58 23.06
N THR A 307 -21.84 -25.55 22.96
CA THR A 307 -21.53 -26.99 23.02
C THR A 307 -21.38 -27.64 21.64
N ALA A 308 -21.82 -26.98 20.56
CA ALA A 308 -21.81 -27.54 19.22
C ALA A 308 -20.47 -27.29 18.51
N ALA A 309 -19.92 -28.31 17.86
CA ALA A 309 -18.74 -28.17 17.02
C ALA A 309 -19.07 -27.32 15.79
N ILE A 310 -18.21 -26.35 15.46
CA ILE A 310 -18.32 -25.58 14.23
C ILE A 310 -17.71 -26.40 13.10
N VAL A 311 -18.55 -26.85 12.16
CA VAL A 311 -18.14 -27.67 11.01
C VAL A 311 -17.01 -26.97 10.25
N GLY A 312 -15.95 -27.70 9.96
CA GLY A 312 -14.76 -27.21 9.22
C GLY A 312 -13.80 -26.33 10.03
N ALA A 313 -14.15 -25.91 11.25
CA ALA A 313 -13.28 -25.09 12.09
C ALA A 313 -12.28 -25.96 12.86
N VAL A 314 -11.33 -26.56 12.14
CA VAL A 314 -10.32 -27.50 12.66
C VAL A 314 -8.90 -26.94 12.70
N SER A 315 -8.73 -25.67 12.31
CA SER A 315 -7.44 -24.98 12.32
C SER A 315 -7.13 -24.35 13.68
N ARG A 316 -5.84 -24.06 13.93
CA ARG A 316 -5.38 -23.33 15.11
C ARG A 316 -6.03 -21.94 15.24
N ALA A 317 -6.40 -21.33 14.12
CA ALA A 317 -7.06 -20.03 14.09
C ALA A 317 -8.50 -20.13 13.57
N TYR A 318 -9.38 -19.25 14.06
CA TYR A 318 -10.78 -19.15 13.65
C TYR A 318 -11.20 -17.68 13.54
N THR A 319 -11.65 -17.27 12.36
CA THR A 319 -12.25 -15.94 12.16
C THR A 319 -13.73 -16.01 12.51
N THR A 320 -14.12 -15.23 13.51
CA THR A 320 -15.52 -15.18 13.96
C THR A 320 -16.46 -14.64 12.88
N THR A 321 -17.66 -15.21 12.85
CA THR A 321 -18.72 -14.94 11.89
C THR A 321 -19.92 -14.28 12.56
N ALA A 322 -20.89 -13.82 11.77
CA ALA A 322 -22.12 -13.24 12.30
C ALA A 322 -22.91 -14.20 13.21
N LEU A 323 -22.81 -15.51 12.97
CA LEU A 323 -23.47 -16.54 13.77
C LEU A 323 -22.88 -16.70 15.18
N ASP A 324 -21.67 -16.19 15.39
CA ASP A 324 -21.00 -16.22 16.70
C ASP A 324 -21.45 -15.06 17.60
N TYR A 325 -22.15 -14.05 17.07
CA TYR A 325 -22.60 -12.90 17.84
C TYR A 325 -23.44 -13.32 19.06
N ARG A 326 -23.03 -12.85 20.25
CA ARG A 326 -23.60 -13.20 21.56
C ARG A 326 -23.51 -14.69 21.92
N LYS A 327 -22.75 -15.48 21.17
CA LYS A 327 -22.45 -16.87 21.50
C LYS A 327 -21.09 -16.94 22.18
N THR A 328 -20.89 -18.02 22.91
CA THR A 328 -19.59 -18.36 23.50
C THR A 328 -18.79 -19.22 22.51
N LEU A 329 -17.50 -18.92 22.37
CA LEU A 329 -16.56 -19.74 21.62
C LEU A 329 -15.56 -20.40 22.56
N LYS A 330 -15.23 -21.66 22.30
CA LYS A 330 -14.11 -22.38 22.90
C LYS A 330 -13.45 -23.27 21.86
N VAL A 331 -12.18 -23.62 22.07
CA VAL A 331 -11.45 -24.56 21.22
C VAL A 331 -11.10 -25.82 22.01
N ARG A 332 -11.28 -26.98 21.39
CA ARG A 332 -10.71 -28.25 21.85
C ARG A 332 -9.36 -28.44 21.17
N VAL A 333 -8.33 -28.72 21.94
CA VAL A 333 -7.05 -29.26 21.46
C VAL A 333 -7.00 -30.73 21.83
N ARG A 334 -6.83 -31.59 20.84
CA ARG A 334 -6.65 -33.04 21.01
C ARG A 334 -5.21 -33.40 20.68
N ALA A 335 -4.52 -34.02 21.64
CA ALA A 335 -3.17 -34.56 21.43
C ALA A 335 -3.22 -36.06 21.13
N SER A 336 -2.45 -36.47 20.13
CA SER A 336 -2.24 -37.87 19.77
C SER A 336 -0.75 -38.17 19.56
N LYS A 337 -0.28 -39.27 20.12
CA LYS A 337 1.07 -39.80 19.92
C LYS A 337 0.99 -41.32 19.87
N SER A 338 1.72 -41.96 18.96
CA SER A 338 1.69 -43.43 18.82
C SER A 338 2.06 -44.11 20.15
N GLY A 339 1.26 -45.08 20.58
CA GLY A 339 1.42 -45.75 21.87
C GLY A 339 0.93 -44.96 23.10
N TYR A 340 0.31 -43.78 22.93
CA TYR A 340 -0.24 -42.97 24.03
C TYR A 340 -1.77 -42.88 23.95
N THR A 341 -2.43 -42.77 25.10
CA THR A 341 -3.86 -42.50 25.17
C THR A 341 -4.12 -41.05 24.73
N THR A 342 -5.01 -40.85 23.75
CA THR A 342 -5.34 -39.49 23.26
C THR A 342 -5.98 -38.66 24.36
N LEU A 343 -5.68 -37.37 24.38
CA LEU A 343 -6.14 -36.49 25.46
C LEU A 343 -6.67 -35.16 24.90
N ASP A 344 -7.86 -34.78 25.38
CA ASP A 344 -8.52 -33.53 25.01
C ASP A 344 -8.36 -32.48 26.11
N ARG A 345 -8.15 -31.23 25.69
CA ARG A 345 -8.21 -30.04 26.55
C ARG A 345 -9.04 -28.96 25.86
N TYR A 346 -9.85 -28.26 26.64
CA TYR A 346 -10.72 -27.19 26.16
C TYR A 346 -10.26 -25.85 26.71
N SER A 347 -10.31 -24.80 25.89
CA SER A 347 -10.07 -23.45 26.39
C SER A 347 -11.22 -22.97 27.27
N ALA A 348 -10.97 -21.94 28.06
CA ALA A 348 -12.05 -21.14 28.63
C ALA A 348 -12.97 -20.61 27.50
N ALA A 349 -14.26 -20.52 27.78
CA ALA A 349 -15.24 -20.00 26.84
C ALA A 349 -15.19 -18.46 26.81
N ARG A 350 -15.27 -17.86 25.62
CA ARG A 350 -15.26 -16.40 25.43
C ARG A 350 -16.52 -15.95 24.69
N SER A 351 -17.24 -14.98 25.25
CA SER A 351 -18.41 -14.37 24.60
C SER A 351 -17.98 -13.44 23.47
N ILE A 352 -18.56 -13.62 22.28
CA ILE A 352 -18.24 -12.80 21.12
C ILE A 352 -19.19 -11.60 21.03
N ALA A 353 -18.64 -10.41 21.19
CA ALA A 353 -19.37 -9.15 21.07
C ALA A 353 -19.61 -8.77 19.61
N ALA A 354 -20.41 -7.72 19.39
CA ALA A 354 -20.67 -7.22 18.06
C ALA A 354 -19.38 -6.71 17.40
N GLY A 355 -19.23 -6.98 16.10
CA GLY A 355 -18.22 -6.34 15.27
C GLY A 355 -18.46 -4.83 15.15
N THR A 356 -17.44 -4.08 14.72
CA THR A 356 -17.52 -2.62 14.54
C THR A 356 -17.55 -2.27 13.05
N ILE A 357 -18.49 -1.42 12.63
CA ILE A 357 -18.55 -0.90 11.25
C ILE A 357 -17.68 0.35 11.15
N VAL A 358 -16.66 0.30 10.31
CA VAL A 358 -15.71 1.39 10.10
C VAL A 358 -16.00 2.09 8.77
N ALA A 359 -15.89 3.42 8.78
CA ALA A 359 -16.00 4.23 7.57
C ALA A 359 -14.65 4.18 6.85
N THR A 360 -14.64 3.81 5.58
CA THR A 360 -13.41 3.77 4.76
C THR A 360 -13.18 5.07 4.01
N ARG A 361 -14.21 5.94 3.92
CA ARG A 361 -14.13 7.28 3.36
C ARG A 361 -15.10 8.21 4.09
N SER A 362 -14.78 9.49 4.12
CA SER A 362 -15.64 10.53 4.69
C SER A 362 -17.03 10.55 4.06
N LEU A 363 -18.05 10.75 4.89
CA LEU A 363 -19.44 10.91 4.49
C LEU A 363 -19.71 12.38 4.14
N THR A 364 -20.00 12.67 2.87
CA THR A 364 -20.26 14.03 2.37
C THR A 364 -21.42 14.06 1.37
N VAL A 365 -22.01 15.24 1.20
CA VAL A 365 -22.92 15.53 0.08
C VAL A 365 -22.12 16.19 -1.03
N VAL A 366 -22.23 15.68 -2.25
CA VAL A 366 -21.51 16.18 -3.43
C VAL A 366 -22.48 16.61 -4.53
N GLY A 367 -22.01 17.48 -5.42
CA GLY A 367 -22.78 18.06 -6.53
C GLY A 367 -23.05 19.55 -6.33
N THR A 368 -23.76 20.15 -7.28
CA THR A 368 -24.09 21.58 -7.23
C THR A 368 -25.31 21.81 -6.35
N HIS A 369 -25.16 22.62 -5.30
CA HIS A 369 -26.22 22.88 -4.31
C HIS A 369 -27.17 23.99 -4.77
N ARG A 370 -27.83 23.82 -5.92
CA ARG A 370 -28.73 24.82 -6.50
C ARG A 370 -30.01 24.17 -7.03
N TYR A 371 -31.07 24.97 -7.14
CA TYR A 371 -32.33 24.56 -7.75
C TYR A 371 -32.12 23.83 -9.09
N GLY A 372 -32.87 22.74 -9.28
CA GLY A 372 -32.86 21.93 -10.49
C GLY A 372 -31.67 20.97 -10.59
N GLN A 373 -30.81 20.90 -9.57
CA GLN A 373 -29.68 19.98 -9.52
C GLN A 373 -29.97 18.78 -8.62
N THR A 374 -29.26 17.68 -8.85
CA THR A 374 -29.28 16.50 -7.99
C THR A 374 -27.99 16.42 -7.20
N VAL A 375 -28.10 16.38 -5.88
CA VAL A 375 -26.97 16.12 -4.99
C VAL A 375 -26.90 14.63 -4.66
N LYS A 376 -25.69 14.11 -4.44
CA LYS A 376 -25.44 12.69 -4.16
C LYS A 376 -24.68 12.52 -2.86
N VAL A 377 -24.88 11.38 -2.21
CA VAL A 377 -24.09 10.98 -1.04
C VAL A 377 -22.79 10.34 -1.51
N SER A 378 -21.66 10.89 -1.06
CA SER A 378 -20.34 10.31 -1.21
C SER A 378 -19.91 9.69 0.12
N GLN A 379 -19.56 8.41 0.13
CA GLN A 379 -19.24 7.65 1.35
C GLN A 379 -18.38 6.41 1.05
N GLY A 380 -17.96 5.70 2.10
CA GLY A 380 -17.32 4.39 2.03
C GLY A 380 -17.43 3.64 3.36
N TRP A 381 -17.75 2.34 3.31
CA TRP A 381 -17.97 1.49 4.48
C TRP A 381 -17.37 0.10 4.26
N THR A 382 -17.17 -0.66 5.34
CA THR A 382 -16.73 -2.07 5.27
C THR A 382 -17.62 -2.90 4.33
N ALA A 383 -17.02 -3.76 3.51
CA ALA A 383 -17.72 -4.59 2.53
C ALA A 383 -18.83 -5.46 3.16
N GLY A 384 -19.89 -5.70 2.39
CA GLY A 384 -21.06 -6.50 2.81
C GLY A 384 -21.99 -5.77 3.80
N SER A 385 -21.95 -4.44 3.85
CA SER A 385 -22.87 -3.64 4.68
C SER A 385 -24.11 -3.21 3.91
N THR A 386 -25.27 -3.19 4.58
CA THR A 386 -26.52 -2.63 4.07
C THR A 386 -26.64 -1.17 4.49
N ILE A 387 -26.97 -0.29 3.53
CA ILE A 387 -27.01 1.16 3.72
C ILE A 387 -28.44 1.68 3.54
N ARG A 388 -28.89 2.54 4.44
CA ARG A 388 -30.16 3.28 4.36
C ARG A 388 -29.90 4.78 4.46
N TYR A 389 -30.65 5.58 3.72
CA TYR A 389 -30.55 7.04 3.72
C TYR A 389 -31.82 7.66 4.26
N GLN A 390 -31.69 8.83 4.88
CA GLN A 390 -32.79 9.73 5.15
C GLN A 390 -32.30 11.16 4.95
N TRP A 391 -32.83 11.85 3.94
CA TRP A 391 -32.58 13.26 3.70
C TRP A 391 -33.43 14.13 4.63
N TYR A 392 -32.89 15.29 5.00
CA TYR A 392 -33.54 16.27 5.85
C TYR A 392 -33.49 17.65 5.18
N ARG A 393 -34.58 18.42 5.34
CA ARG A 393 -34.72 19.81 4.92
C ARG A 393 -35.08 20.64 6.14
N ASN A 394 -34.24 21.60 6.50
CA ASN A 394 -34.39 22.43 7.71
C ASN A 394 -34.60 21.59 8.99
N GLY A 395 -33.90 20.47 9.10
CA GLY A 395 -34.02 19.54 10.23
C GLY A 395 -35.20 18.56 10.18
N VAL A 396 -36.12 18.70 9.21
CA VAL A 396 -37.28 17.81 9.05
C VAL A 396 -36.99 16.74 8.00
N ALA A 397 -37.35 15.49 8.29
CA ALA A 397 -37.17 14.38 7.36
C ALA A 397 -37.98 14.58 6.07
N VAL A 398 -37.32 14.42 4.93
CA VAL A 398 -37.94 14.50 3.61
C VAL A 398 -38.67 13.19 3.32
N ARG A 399 -40.00 13.26 3.11
CA ARG A 399 -40.80 12.11 2.68
C ARG A 399 -40.28 11.56 1.36
N GLY A 400 -40.00 10.25 1.31
CA GLY A 400 -39.41 9.59 0.13
C GLY A 400 -37.92 9.90 -0.11
N GLY A 401 -37.30 10.74 0.74
CA GLY A 401 -35.88 11.06 0.68
C GLY A 401 -34.99 9.93 1.22
N THR A 402 -35.13 8.71 0.70
CA THR A 402 -34.44 7.51 1.19
C THR A 402 -33.38 6.96 0.23
N GLY A 403 -33.17 7.61 -0.92
CA GLY A 403 -32.14 7.26 -1.88
C GLY A 403 -30.78 7.89 -1.60
N SER A 404 -29.75 7.42 -2.29
CA SER A 404 -28.38 7.98 -2.26
C SER A 404 -28.24 9.32 -2.99
N ALA A 405 -29.32 9.82 -3.59
CA ALA A 405 -29.38 11.07 -4.30
C ALA A 405 -30.67 11.82 -3.95
N LEU A 406 -30.62 13.15 -4.02
CA LEU A 406 -31.76 14.03 -3.79
C LEU A 406 -31.82 15.11 -4.86
N TYR A 407 -32.97 15.21 -5.54
CA TYR A 407 -33.26 16.29 -6.48
C TYR A 407 -33.74 17.54 -5.73
N LEU A 408 -33.11 18.68 -6.01
CA LEU A 408 -33.38 19.96 -5.36
C LEU A 408 -34.45 20.74 -6.14
N ASN A 409 -35.72 20.46 -5.83
CA ASN A 409 -36.86 21.21 -6.37
C ASN A 409 -36.96 22.64 -5.77
N SER A 410 -37.97 23.41 -6.19
CA SER A 410 -38.16 24.81 -5.78
C SER A 410 -38.30 24.99 -4.27
N GLY A 411 -38.85 24.01 -3.56
CA GLY A 411 -38.96 24.03 -2.10
C GLY A 411 -37.61 24.06 -1.40
N TYR A 412 -36.53 23.58 -2.02
CA TYR A 412 -35.23 23.58 -1.37
C TYR A 412 -34.53 24.93 -1.37
N ILE A 413 -34.96 25.91 -2.18
CA ILE A 413 -34.27 27.20 -2.28
C ILE A 413 -34.24 27.90 -0.90
N GLY A 414 -33.03 28.26 -0.46
CA GLY A 414 -32.76 28.83 0.86
C GLY A 414 -32.77 27.83 2.02
N ALA A 415 -33.18 26.58 1.79
CA ALA A 415 -33.22 25.56 2.83
C ALA A 415 -31.84 24.97 3.12
N ARG A 416 -31.67 24.50 4.36
CA ARG A 416 -30.53 23.70 4.81
C ARG A 416 -30.82 22.22 4.60
N VAL A 417 -29.95 21.52 3.87
CA VAL A 417 -30.14 20.11 3.50
C VAL A 417 -28.99 19.26 4.01
N ASN A 418 -29.29 18.14 4.66
CA ASN A 418 -28.32 17.11 5.04
C ASN A 418 -28.92 15.72 4.92
N VAL A 419 -28.07 14.70 5.03
CA VAL A 419 -28.49 13.29 4.97
C VAL A 419 -27.98 12.56 6.20
N ARG A 420 -28.84 11.75 6.81
CA ARG A 420 -28.45 10.71 7.77
C ARG A 420 -28.31 9.40 7.03
N VAL A 421 -27.15 8.77 7.16
CA VAL A 421 -26.86 7.45 6.64
C VAL A 421 -26.83 6.47 7.80
N THR A 422 -27.57 5.38 7.69
CA THR A 422 -27.53 4.24 8.62
C THR A 422 -26.95 3.03 7.92
N VAL A 423 -25.96 2.41 8.55
CA VAL A 423 -25.22 1.26 8.03
C VAL A 423 -25.34 0.11 9.00
N SER A 424 -25.72 -1.04 8.48
CA SER A 424 -25.96 -2.26 9.25
C SER A 424 -25.27 -3.45 8.58
N LYS A 425 -24.83 -4.41 9.39
CA LYS A 425 -24.23 -5.67 8.95
C LYS A 425 -24.50 -6.72 10.02
N ALA A 426 -24.89 -7.93 9.63
CA ALA A 426 -25.25 -9.00 10.58
C ALA A 426 -24.10 -9.30 11.54
N GLY A 427 -24.38 -9.29 12.86
CA GLY A 427 -23.36 -9.48 13.90
C GLY A 427 -22.50 -8.24 14.22
N TYR A 428 -22.78 -7.08 13.62
CA TYR A 428 -22.08 -5.83 13.88
C TYR A 428 -23.00 -4.79 14.53
N THR A 429 -22.43 -3.86 15.29
CA THR A 429 -23.15 -2.71 15.83
C THR A 429 -23.56 -1.79 14.69
N THR A 430 -24.87 -1.52 14.57
CA THR A 430 -25.40 -0.57 13.57
C THR A 430 -24.82 0.82 13.83
N ARG A 431 -24.35 1.47 12.77
CA ARG A 431 -23.76 2.81 12.84
C ARG A 431 -24.60 3.79 12.05
N SER A 432 -24.74 5.01 12.56
CA SER A 432 -25.35 6.10 11.79
C SER A 432 -24.48 7.35 11.84
N ALA A 433 -24.48 8.11 10.76
CA ALA A 433 -23.78 9.38 10.66
C ALA A 433 -24.61 10.36 9.82
N THR A 434 -24.56 11.64 10.18
CA THR A 434 -25.29 12.71 9.49
C THR A 434 -24.29 13.70 8.91
N THR A 435 -24.48 14.11 7.66
CA THR A 435 -23.62 15.13 7.04
C THR A 435 -23.85 16.51 7.65
N ARG A 436 -22.87 17.40 7.48
CA ARG A 436 -23.12 18.84 7.64
C ARG A 436 -24.19 19.29 6.65
N ALA A 437 -24.97 20.29 7.04
CA ALA A 437 -26.00 20.85 6.17
C ALA A 437 -25.40 21.77 5.11
N ILE A 438 -25.88 21.61 3.87
CA ILE A 438 -25.60 22.48 2.73
C ILE A 438 -26.73 23.49 2.57
N SER A 439 -26.43 24.70 2.12
CA SER A 439 -27.47 25.69 1.78
C SER A 439 -27.73 25.66 0.28
N VAL A 440 -29.00 25.59 -0.11
CA VAL A 440 -29.37 25.46 -1.52
C VAL A 440 -29.68 26.83 -2.12
N GLY A 441 -28.95 27.20 -3.17
CA GLY A 441 -29.14 28.44 -3.90
C GLY A 441 -30.16 28.34 -5.04
N LYS A 442 -30.47 29.48 -5.65
CA LYS A 442 -31.19 29.54 -6.94
C LYS A 442 -30.34 28.96 -8.07
N ALA A 443 -30.95 28.57 -9.19
CA ALA A 443 -30.20 28.19 -10.38
C ALA A 443 -29.44 29.38 -10.97
N VAL A 444 -28.42 29.12 -11.79
CA VAL A 444 -27.64 30.18 -12.45
C VAL A 444 -28.01 30.23 -13.92
N ILE A 445 -28.26 31.43 -14.44
CA ILE A 445 -28.38 31.67 -15.88
C ILE A 445 -26.98 31.96 -16.44
N THR A 446 -26.50 31.09 -17.32
CA THR A 446 -25.20 31.25 -17.99
C THR A 446 -25.37 31.99 -19.31
N LEU A 447 -24.56 33.01 -19.56
CA LEU A 447 -24.49 33.70 -20.84
C LEU A 447 -23.74 32.85 -21.87
N LYS A 448 -24.32 32.64 -23.05
CA LYS A 448 -23.70 31.90 -24.17
C LYS A 448 -23.26 32.84 -25.29
N SER A 449 -24.04 33.87 -25.60
CA SER A 449 -23.63 34.96 -26.48
C SER A 449 -24.07 36.31 -25.91
N ALA A 450 -23.21 37.32 -25.99
CA ALA A 450 -23.47 38.64 -25.46
C ALA A 450 -24.56 39.40 -26.25
N PRO A 451 -25.29 40.33 -25.61
CA PRO A 451 -26.25 41.17 -26.30
C PRO A 451 -25.55 42.12 -27.30
N ARG A 452 -26.28 42.51 -28.35
CA ARG A 452 -25.81 43.42 -29.40
C ARG A 452 -26.85 44.50 -29.67
N VAL A 453 -26.37 45.70 -30.03
CA VAL A 453 -27.21 46.80 -30.50
C VAL A 453 -27.19 46.80 -32.03
N THR A 454 -28.36 46.88 -32.65
CA THR A 454 -28.52 46.97 -34.12
C THR A 454 -29.43 48.13 -34.50
N GLY A 455 -29.31 48.63 -35.73
CA GLY A 455 -30.12 49.71 -36.27
C GLY A 455 -29.27 50.79 -36.95
N ALA A 456 -29.91 51.66 -37.73
CA ALA A 456 -29.23 52.80 -38.35
C ALA A 456 -28.81 53.83 -37.29
N THR A 457 -27.69 54.50 -37.51
CA THR A 457 -27.10 55.46 -36.57
C THR A 457 -27.39 56.93 -36.94
N SER A 458 -28.39 57.16 -37.79
CA SER A 458 -28.89 58.48 -38.19
C SER A 458 -29.89 59.08 -37.18
N ARG A 459 -30.13 60.39 -37.25
CA ARG A 459 -30.97 61.09 -36.26
C ARG A 459 -32.40 60.63 -36.35
N GLY A 460 -33.00 60.29 -35.20
CA GLY A 460 -34.37 59.80 -35.14
C GLY A 460 -34.52 58.30 -35.46
N SER A 461 -33.45 57.61 -35.86
CA SER A 461 -33.44 56.16 -36.06
C SER A 461 -33.65 55.41 -34.75
N ILE A 462 -34.18 54.19 -34.86
CA ILE A 462 -34.45 53.30 -33.74
C ILE A 462 -33.34 52.26 -33.64
N LEU A 463 -32.65 52.24 -32.51
CA LEU A 463 -31.76 51.16 -32.12
C LEU A 463 -32.55 50.06 -31.43
N THR A 464 -32.17 48.81 -31.67
CA THR A 464 -32.81 47.61 -31.11
C THR A 464 -31.80 46.79 -30.33
N ALA A 465 -32.18 46.37 -29.12
CA ALA A 465 -31.39 45.47 -28.30
C ALA A 465 -31.69 44.00 -28.64
N ASN A 466 -30.66 43.30 -29.14
CA ASN A 466 -30.68 41.85 -29.28
C ASN A 466 -30.07 41.24 -28.04
N VAL A 467 -30.83 40.40 -27.33
CA VAL A 467 -30.50 39.96 -25.96
C VAL A 467 -29.34 38.95 -25.89
N GLY A 468 -28.96 38.33 -27.00
CA GLY A 468 -28.01 37.22 -27.01
C GLY A 468 -28.66 35.89 -26.63
N THR A 469 -27.85 34.89 -26.28
CA THR A 469 -28.31 33.55 -25.92
C THR A 469 -27.84 33.17 -24.51
N TYR A 470 -28.69 32.43 -23.80
CA TYR A 470 -28.52 32.11 -22.38
C TYR A 470 -28.95 30.66 -22.12
N ALA A 471 -28.35 30.03 -21.11
CA ALA A 471 -28.69 28.67 -20.69
C ALA A 471 -28.86 28.58 -19.15
N PRO A 472 -30.01 28.11 -18.63
CA PRO A 472 -31.26 27.85 -19.36
C PRO A 472 -31.86 29.14 -19.95
N ALA A 473 -32.79 29.00 -20.91
CA ALA A 473 -33.45 30.14 -21.55
C ALA A 473 -34.21 31.01 -20.51
N PRO A 474 -33.95 32.32 -20.42
CA PRO A 474 -34.68 33.25 -19.57
C PRO A 474 -36.17 33.32 -19.94
N SER A 475 -37.03 33.60 -18.97
CA SER A 475 -38.47 33.82 -19.22
C SER A 475 -38.82 35.29 -19.40
N ALA A 476 -37.95 36.22 -18.99
CA ALA A 476 -38.17 37.65 -19.15
C ALA A 476 -36.84 38.43 -19.24
N TYR A 477 -36.89 39.59 -19.90
CA TYR A 477 -35.78 40.52 -20.06
C TYR A 477 -36.18 41.94 -19.66
N ALA A 478 -35.26 42.68 -19.04
CA ALA A 478 -35.37 44.12 -18.80
C ALA A 478 -34.18 44.85 -19.41
N TYR A 479 -34.40 46.08 -19.90
CA TYR A 479 -33.41 46.89 -20.61
C TYR A 479 -33.11 48.18 -19.86
N GLN A 480 -31.89 48.69 -20.03
CA GLN A 480 -31.55 50.07 -19.70
C GLN A 480 -30.49 50.53 -20.72
N TRP A 481 -30.80 51.61 -21.44
CA TRP A 481 -29.86 52.20 -22.38
C TRP A 481 -28.95 53.20 -21.69
N TYR A 482 -27.75 53.34 -22.24
CA TYR A 482 -26.67 54.16 -21.71
C TYR A 482 -26.04 55.00 -22.82
N ARG A 483 -25.70 56.24 -22.48
CA ARG A 483 -24.96 57.19 -23.31
C ARG A 483 -23.63 57.47 -22.63
N ASN A 484 -22.52 57.15 -23.30
CA ASN A 484 -21.16 57.27 -22.76
C ASN A 484 -21.03 56.66 -21.34
N GLY A 485 -21.69 55.53 -21.09
CA GLY A 485 -21.67 54.87 -19.79
C GLY A 485 -22.64 55.42 -18.73
N ALA A 486 -23.31 56.55 -18.98
CA ALA A 486 -24.36 57.09 -18.10
C ALA A 486 -25.76 56.59 -18.52
N ALA A 487 -26.60 56.22 -17.55
CA ALA A 487 -27.94 55.71 -17.83
C ALA A 487 -28.83 56.80 -18.43
N ILE A 488 -29.51 56.48 -19.53
CA ILE A 488 -30.47 57.37 -20.17
C ILE A 488 -31.82 57.21 -19.45
N SER A 489 -32.28 58.28 -18.81
CA SER A 489 -33.56 58.27 -18.08
C SER A 489 -34.72 57.82 -18.97
N GLY A 490 -35.60 56.96 -18.44
CA GLY A 490 -36.76 56.42 -19.16
C GLY A 490 -36.47 55.39 -20.27
N ALA A 491 -35.22 55.25 -20.71
CA ALA A 491 -34.85 54.34 -21.79
C ALA A 491 -34.74 52.88 -21.30
N ARG A 492 -35.90 52.26 -21.02
CA ARG A 492 -36.03 50.93 -20.40
C ARG A 492 -36.64 49.86 -21.32
N TYR A 493 -36.95 50.24 -22.56
CA TYR A 493 -37.55 49.36 -23.56
C TYR A 493 -36.48 48.65 -24.41
N ARG A 494 -36.89 47.60 -25.14
CA ARG A 494 -36.02 46.87 -26.07
C ARG A 494 -35.45 47.78 -27.17
N THR A 495 -36.13 48.87 -27.48
CA THR A 495 -35.74 49.83 -28.50
C THR A 495 -35.42 51.19 -27.88
N TYR A 496 -34.57 51.96 -28.55
CA TYR A 496 -34.22 53.33 -28.18
C TYR A 496 -34.12 54.21 -29.41
N ARG A 497 -34.83 55.34 -29.40
CA ARG A 497 -34.80 56.32 -30.49
C ARG A 497 -33.68 57.33 -30.27
N LEU A 498 -32.76 57.39 -31.22
CA LEU A 498 -31.65 58.33 -31.20
C LEU A 498 -32.14 59.78 -31.28
N ASN A 499 -31.67 60.62 -30.36
CA ASN A 499 -32.00 62.05 -30.29
C ASN A 499 -30.74 62.93 -30.39
N ALA A 500 -30.93 64.25 -30.37
CA ALA A 500 -29.84 65.21 -30.58
C ALA A 500 -28.67 65.05 -29.57
N ALA A 501 -28.94 64.61 -28.33
CA ALA A 501 -27.90 64.40 -27.32
C ALA A 501 -27.00 63.19 -27.58
N ASP A 502 -27.38 62.31 -28.50
CA ASP A 502 -26.62 61.11 -28.88
C ASP A 502 -25.58 61.36 -29.99
N ASN A 503 -25.58 62.56 -30.59
CA ASN A 503 -24.71 62.91 -31.72
C ASN A 503 -23.21 62.70 -31.40
N GLY A 504 -22.52 61.77 -32.05
CA GLY A 504 -21.10 61.48 -31.74
C GLY A 504 -20.86 60.73 -30.41
N ARG A 505 -21.91 60.23 -29.72
CA ARG A 505 -21.78 59.52 -28.44
C ARG A 505 -21.77 57.99 -28.65
N SER A 506 -21.27 57.28 -27.65
CA SER A 506 -21.41 55.82 -27.55
C SER A 506 -22.72 55.43 -26.90
N ILE A 507 -23.43 54.50 -27.52
CA ILE A 507 -24.64 53.90 -26.98
C ILE A 507 -24.39 52.44 -26.59
N THR A 508 -24.76 52.06 -25.37
CA THR A 508 -24.77 50.67 -24.89
C THR A 508 -26.14 50.33 -24.30
N VAL A 509 -26.44 49.03 -24.18
CA VAL A 509 -27.63 48.54 -23.49
C VAL A 509 -27.25 47.49 -22.45
N ARG A 510 -27.82 47.63 -21.24
CA ARG A 510 -27.81 46.63 -20.18
C ARG A 510 -29.03 45.74 -20.32
N VAL A 511 -28.82 44.44 -20.46
CA VAL A 511 -29.87 43.42 -20.50
C VAL A 511 -29.86 42.65 -19.19
N SER A 512 -30.99 42.64 -18.49
CA SER A 512 -31.20 41.85 -17.27
C SER A 512 -32.12 40.68 -17.59
N ALA A 513 -31.57 39.48 -17.65
CA ALA A 513 -32.27 38.24 -17.97
C ALA A 513 -32.70 37.52 -16.70
N SER A 514 -33.99 37.18 -16.59
CA SER A 514 -34.58 36.55 -15.41
C SER A 514 -35.33 35.28 -15.77
N ARG A 515 -35.34 34.34 -14.82
CA ARG A 515 -36.11 33.10 -14.88
C ARG A 515 -36.54 32.74 -13.45
N ILE A 516 -37.75 32.22 -13.28
CA ILE A 516 -38.21 31.75 -11.97
C ILE A 516 -37.19 30.78 -11.37
N TYR A 517 -36.95 30.91 -10.07
CA TYR A 517 -35.99 30.09 -9.30
C TYR A 517 -34.51 30.21 -9.75
N SER A 518 -34.18 31.18 -10.59
CA SER A 518 -32.80 31.48 -10.98
C SER A 518 -32.35 32.86 -10.50
N ASP A 519 -31.04 33.02 -10.29
CA ASP A 519 -30.40 34.32 -10.13
C ASP A 519 -30.51 35.12 -11.44
N THR A 520 -30.80 36.43 -11.34
CA THR A 520 -30.88 37.31 -12.52
C THR A 520 -29.50 37.54 -13.10
N ARG A 521 -29.35 37.36 -14.42
CA ARG A 521 -28.09 37.61 -15.13
C ARG A 521 -28.14 38.98 -15.80
N VAL A 522 -27.20 39.86 -15.45
CA VAL A 522 -27.07 41.19 -16.05
C VAL A 522 -25.86 41.20 -16.99
N THR A 523 -26.04 41.71 -18.20
CA THR A 523 -24.99 41.78 -19.23
C THR A 523 -25.05 43.12 -19.96
N MET A 524 -23.89 43.69 -20.31
CA MET A 524 -23.79 44.88 -21.17
C MET A 524 -23.50 44.49 -22.62
N SER A 525 -24.07 45.23 -23.58
CA SER A 525 -23.64 45.14 -24.97
C SER A 525 -22.27 45.82 -25.16
N PRO A 526 -21.53 45.47 -26.23
CA PRO A 526 -20.50 46.36 -26.76
C PRO A 526 -21.06 47.75 -27.09
N ALA A 527 -20.19 48.75 -27.10
CA ALA A 527 -20.56 50.13 -27.42
C ALA A 527 -20.77 50.32 -28.92
N LEU A 528 -21.94 50.79 -29.32
CA LEU A 528 -22.21 51.29 -30.66
C LEU A 528 -21.81 52.77 -30.73
N LYS A 529 -20.87 53.11 -31.62
CA LYS A 529 -20.47 54.50 -31.85
C LYS A 529 -21.45 55.16 -32.82
N VAL A 530 -22.15 56.19 -32.36
CA VAL A 530 -22.99 57.03 -33.24
C VAL A 530 -22.06 58.01 -33.95
N PRO A 531 -22.11 58.13 -35.29
CA PRO A 531 -21.32 59.11 -36.01
C PRO A 531 -21.79 60.53 -35.66
N VAL A 532 -20.95 61.52 -35.93
CA VAL A 532 -21.40 62.91 -35.88
C VAL A 532 -22.25 63.15 -37.14
N TRP A 533 -23.52 63.53 -36.95
CA TRP A 533 -24.38 63.97 -38.04
C TRP A 533 -24.39 65.50 -38.16
N PRO A 534 -24.64 66.05 -39.36
CA PRO A 534 -24.64 67.49 -39.56
C PRO A 534 -25.86 68.17 -38.93
N VAL A 535 -25.63 69.32 -38.30
CA VAL A 535 -26.67 70.15 -37.68
C VAL A 535 -27.02 71.36 -38.56
N THR A 536 -28.14 72.01 -38.24
CA THR A 536 -28.64 73.24 -38.89
C THR A 536 -28.55 74.46 -37.97
N VAL A 537 -27.89 74.31 -36.82
CA VAL A 537 -27.63 75.39 -35.86
C VAL A 537 -26.22 75.23 -35.34
N LEU A 538 -25.37 76.24 -35.52
CA LEU A 538 -24.05 76.32 -34.91
C LEU A 538 -24.11 77.26 -33.72
N ARG A 539 -23.49 76.92 -32.60
CA ARG A 539 -23.67 77.64 -31.34
C ARG A 539 -22.49 78.53 -30.93
N GLY A 540 -21.56 78.79 -31.84
CA GLY A 540 -20.44 79.69 -31.58
C GLY A 540 -19.33 79.54 -32.62
N ASP A 541 -18.18 80.08 -32.27
CA ASP A 541 -17.01 80.17 -33.14
C ASP A 541 -16.30 78.84 -33.32
N GLY A 542 -15.45 78.79 -34.35
CA GLY A 542 -14.65 77.63 -34.72
C GLY A 542 -14.85 77.19 -36.16
N THR A 543 -14.17 76.09 -36.51
CA THR A 543 -14.18 75.51 -37.86
C THR A 543 -15.04 74.25 -37.88
N TYR A 544 -16.03 74.24 -38.77
CA TYR A 544 -17.03 73.19 -38.91
C TYR A 544 -16.91 72.51 -40.28
N ARG A 545 -16.85 71.18 -40.31
CA ARG A 545 -16.90 70.41 -41.55
C ARG A 545 -18.30 70.45 -42.16
N VAL A 546 -18.38 70.89 -43.41
CA VAL A 546 -19.62 70.87 -44.17
C VAL A 546 -19.97 69.42 -44.53
N GLY A 547 -21.26 69.09 -44.53
CA GLY A 547 -21.78 67.75 -44.78
C GLY A 547 -21.71 66.78 -43.58
N THR A 548 -20.79 66.99 -42.63
CA THR A 548 -20.65 66.11 -41.44
C THR A 548 -20.94 66.80 -40.11
N GLN A 549 -20.67 68.10 -39.99
CA GLN A 549 -20.96 68.90 -38.79
C GLN A 549 -22.01 69.98 -39.06
N ILE A 550 -22.00 70.60 -40.24
CA ILE A 550 -23.04 71.54 -40.67
C ILE A 550 -23.61 71.13 -42.02
N LYS A 551 -24.92 71.29 -42.23
CA LYS A 551 -25.53 71.09 -43.55
C LYS A 551 -25.26 72.28 -44.47
N PRO A 552 -25.05 72.08 -45.78
CA PRO A 552 -25.16 73.17 -46.75
C PRO A 552 -26.50 73.90 -46.63
N GLY A 553 -26.50 75.20 -46.88
CA GLY A 553 -27.69 76.04 -46.76
C GLY A 553 -27.36 77.50 -46.50
N LEU A 554 -28.40 78.33 -46.46
CA LEU A 554 -28.29 79.72 -46.07
C LEU A 554 -28.47 79.85 -44.56
N TYR A 555 -27.51 80.49 -43.91
CA TYR A 555 -27.51 80.72 -42.47
C TYR A 555 -27.46 82.21 -42.15
N LYS A 556 -28.06 82.59 -41.03
CA LYS A 556 -27.99 83.92 -40.45
C LYS A 556 -27.21 83.87 -39.14
N ALA A 557 -26.26 84.78 -39.00
CA ALA A 557 -25.55 85.01 -37.75
C ALA A 557 -26.48 85.70 -36.73
N THR A 558 -26.30 85.36 -35.46
CA THR A 558 -27.11 85.88 -34.34
C THR A 558 -26.35 86.85 -33.44
N GLY A 559 -25.06 87.06 -33.69
CA GLY A 559 -24.29 88.09 -33.00
C GLY A 559 -24.77 89.50 -33.35
N THR A 560 -24.33 90.48 -32.56
CA THR A 560 -24.76 91.89 -32.67
C THR A 560 -23.59 92.87 -32.81
N GLY A 561 -22.35 92.40 -32.86
CA GLY A 561 -21.14 93.24 -32.98
C GLY A 561 -20.71 93.50 -34.43
N SER A 562 -19.67 94.31 -34.62
CA SER A 562 -19.09 94.69 -35.93
C SER A 562 -17.86 93.89 -36.36
N GLY A 563 -17.39 92.94 -35.54
CA GLY A 563 -16.19 92.14 -35.78
C GLY A 563 -16.46 90.69 -36.19
N CYS A 564 -17.59 90.42 -36.88
CA CYS A 564 -17.90 89.07 -37.34
C CYS A 564 -17.05 88.73 -38.57
N TYR A 565 -16.24 87.68 -38.44
CA TYR A 565 -15.52 87.06 -39.54
C TYR A 565 -16.08 85.66 -39.81
N TRP A 566 -16.43 85.38 -41.06
CA TRP A 566 -16.68 84.01 -41.48
C TRP A 566 -16.05 83.72 -42.83
N GLU A 567 -15.71 82.46 -43.05
CA GLU A 567 -15.20 81.97 -44.33
C GLU A 567 -15.74 80.57 -44.62
N ALA A 568 -16.06 80.32 -45.88
CA ALA A 568 -16.24 78.98 -46.38
C ALA A 568 -14.99 78.56 -47.15
N VAL A 569 -14.51 77.35 -46.91
CA VAL A 569 -13.20 76.90 -47.38
C VAL A 569 -13.27 75.57 -48.13
N SER A 570 -12.40 75.40 -49.13
CA SER A 570 -12.18 74.14 -49.85
C SER A 570 -11.17 73.20 -49.18
N GLY A 571 -10.50 73.64 -48.10
CA GLY A 571 -9.56 72.85 -47.33
C GLY A 571 -9.26 73.44 -45.94
N PHE A 572 -8.41 72.77 -45.16
CA PHE A 572 -8.08 73.16 -43.78
C PHE A 572 -6.60 73.52 -43.58
N SER A 573 -5.86 73.87 -44.63
CA SER A 573 -4.44 74.21 -44.49
C SER A 573 -4.20 75.61 -43.94
N GLY A 574 -5.25 76.46 -43.89
CA GLY A 574 -5.14 77.87 -43.53
C GLY A 574 -4.62 78.76 -44.66
N SER A 575 -4.43 78.21 -45.86
CA SER A 575 -4.03 78.98 -47.04
C SER A 575 -5.16 79.88 -47.54
N LEU A 576 -4.83 81.12 -47.92
CA LEU A 576 -5.76 82.05 -48.56
C LEU A 576 -6.36 81.48 -49.86
N SER A 577 -5.61 80.64 -50.59
CA SER A 577 -6.09 79.98 -51.81
C SER A 577 -7.22 78.98 -51.58
N GLN A 578 -7.50 78.60 -50.33
CA GLN A 578 -8.59 77.70 -49.97
C GLN A 578 -9.85 78.44 -49.52
N ILE A 579 -9.80 79.77 -49.40
CA ILE A 579 -10.97 80.57 -49.07
C ILE A 579 -11.84 80.65 -50.32
N ASN A 580 -12.97 79.95 -50.30
CA ASN A 580 -13.94 80.00 -51.40
C ASN A 580 -14.76 81.28 -51.34
N ALA A 581 -15.01 81.79 -50.12
CA ALA A 581 -15.56 83.11 -49.88
C ALA A 581 -15.43 83.48 -48.40
N ASN A 582 -15.45 84.77 -48.09
CA ASN A 582 -15.36 85.27 -46.72
C ASN A 582 -16.12 86.58 -46.53
N TYR A 583 -16.26 86.97 -45.27
CA TYR A 583 -16.90 88.21 -44.88
C TYR A 583 -16.23 88.73 -43.62
N PHE A 584 -16.05 90.05 -43.55
CA PHE A 584 -15.68 90.75 -42.32
C PHE A 584 -16.57 91.97 -42.17
N GLY A 585 -17.29 92.06 -41.06
CA GLY A 585 -18.17 93.19 -40.78
C GLY A 585 -19.19 92.88 -39.71
N THR A 586 -20.39 93.44 -39.85
CA THR A 586 -21.43 93.28 -38.83
C THR A 586 -21.94 91.85 -38.72
N ALA A 587 -22.18 91.41 -37.49
CA ALA A 587 -22.75 90.08 -37.21
C ALA A 587 -24.21 89.96 -37.68
N ARG A 588 -24.84 91.04 -38.14
CA ARG A 588 -26.08 90.99 -38.92
C ARG A 588 -25.77 90.61 -40.37
N THR A 589 -25.26 89.41 -40.56
CA THR A 589 -24.84 88.89 -41.86
C THR A 589 -25.48 87.54 -42.15
N TYR A 590 -25.41 87.15 -43.43
CA TYR A 590 -25.87 85.87 -43.94
C TYR A 590 -24.70 85.16 -44.62
N ALA A 591 -24.62 83.85 -44.46
CA ALA A 591 -23.62 83.02 -45.11
C ALA A 591 -24.30 81.90 -45.90
N GLN A 592 -24.06 81.88 -47.21
CA GLN A 592 -24.44 80.76 -48.07
C GLN A 592 -23.34 79.71 -48.06
N ILE A 593 -23.58 78.59 -47.37
CA ILE A 593 -22.69 77.43 -47.36
C ILE A 593 -23.13 76.47 -48.47
N LEU A 594 -22.22 76.12 -49.36
CA LEU A 594 -22.48 75.28 -50.52
C LEU A 594 -22.16 73.80 -50.25
N PRO A 595 -22.77 72.85 -50.98
CA PRO A 595 -22.42 71.43 -50.88
C PRO A 595 -20.95 71.11 -51.22
N GLY A 596 -20.28 71.94 -52.03
CA GLY A 596 -18.88 71.78 -52.39
C GLY A 596 -17.88 72.41 -51.40
N ASP A 597 -18.35 73.17 -50.41
CA ASP A 597 -17.48 73.65 -49.34
C ASP A 597 -17.04 72.47 -48.47
N VAL A 598 -15.78 72.47 -48.06
CA VAL A 598 -15.21 71.45 -47.17
C VAL A 598 -15.33 71.89 -45.71
N GLY A 599 -15.22 73.20 -45.44
CA GLY A 599 -15.34 73.78 -44.12
C GLY A 599 -16.08 75.12 -44.10
N PHE A 600 -16.62 75.46 -42.93
CA PHE A 600 -17.15 76.78 -42.60
C PHE A 600 -16.53 77.22 -41.27
N LYS A 601 -15.83 78.34 -41.26
CA LYS A 601 -15.22 78.93 -40.07
C LYS A 601 -15.97 80.21 -39.70
N SER A 602 -16.21 80.38 -38.40
CA SER A 602 -16.87 81.54 -37.81
C SER A 602 -16.05 82.04 -36.64
N ASP A 603 -15.90 83.35 -36.52
CA ASP A 603 -15.25 84.06 -35.42
C ASP A 603 -16.00 85.37 -35.12
N GLY A 604 -16.43 85.60 -33.88
CA GLY A 604 -17.15 86.82 -33.50
C GLY A 604 -18.58 86.98 -34.06
N CYS A 605 -19.13 85.97 -34.73
CA CYS A 605 -20.46 86.05 -35.39
C CYS A 605 -21.63 85.57 -34.51
N GLY A 606 -21.34 85.01 -33.33
CA GLY A 606 -22.35 84.37 -32.48
C GLY A 606 -22.80 83.01 -33.01
N SER A 607 -24.06 82.64 -32.75
CA SER A 607 -24.63 81.40 -33.30
C SER A 607 -25.09 81.59 -34.75
N TRP A 608 -25.08 80.51 -35.53
CA TRP A 608 -25.66 80.49 -36.87
C TRP A 608 -26.93 79.66 -36.88
N THR A 609 -27.98 80.18 -37.48
CA THR A 609 -29.28 79.50 -37.61
C THR A 609 -29.74 79.50 -39.04
N THR A 610 -30.53 78.50 -39.43
CA THR A 610 -31.17 78.49 -40.76
C THR A 610 -32.07 79.69 -40.92
N VAL A 611 -32.07 80.24 -42.13
CA VAL A 611 -32.87 81.41 -42.47
C VAL A 611 -34.33 81.03 -42.74
N PRO A 612 -35.32 81.72 -42.14
CA PRO A 612 -36.74 81.50 -42.46
C PRO A 612 -37.08 82.06 -43.85
N SER A 613 -38.10 81.53 -44.52
CA SER A 613 -38.54 82.03 -45.85
C SER A 613 -39.28 83.37 -45.80
N THR A 614 -39.65 83.85 -44.61
CA THR A 614 -40.34 85.12 -44.39
C THR A 614 -39.43 86.16 -43.72
N GLY A 615 -39.85 87.43 -43.76
CA GLY A 615 -39.16 88.55 -43.12
C GLY A 615 -40.06 89.77 -43.02
N ALA A 616 -39.53 90.84 -42.41
CA ALA A 616 -40.31 92.03 -42.04
C ALA A 616 -40.76 92.89 -43.22
N LYS A 617 -40.16 92.73 -44.41
CA LYS A 617 -40.40 93.58 -45.59
C LYS A 617 -40.36 95.08 -45.24
N SER A 618 -39.36 95.48 -44.45
CA SER A 618 -39.24 96.85 -43.96
C SER A 618 -39.03 97.83 -45.11
N THR A 619 -39.61 99.02 -44.99
CA THR A 619 -39.31 100.20 -45.82
C THR A 619 -38.24 101.09 -45.19
N ARG A 620 -37.73 100.72 -44.00
CA ARG A 620 -36.68 101.43 -43.27
C ARG A 620 -35.55 100.50 -42.88
N ILE A 621 -34.32 100.94 -43.10
CA ILE A 621 -33.10 100.25 -42.67
C ILE A 621 -32.46 101.13 -41.61
N THR A 622 -32.47 100.67 -40.36
CA THR A 622 -32.05 101.47 -39.20
C THR A 622 -30.78 100.95 -38.53
N THR A 623 -30.27 99.81 -39.00
CA THR A 623 -29.08 99.18 -38.44
C THR A 623 -28.22 98.63 -39.57
N ASP A 624 -26.92 98.60 -39.36
CA ASP A 624 -25.99 98.06 -40.34
C ASP A 624 -26.12 96.55 -40.50
N GLY A 625 -25.63 96.08 -41.64
CA GLY A 625 -25.52 94.68 -42.02
C GLY A 625 -26.23 94.33 -43.31
N THR A 626 -26.35 93.03 -43.53
CA THR A 626 -26.91 92.46 -44.74
C THR A 626 -28.40 92.19 -44.57
N TYR A 627 -29.19 92.59 -45.57
CA TYR A 627 -30.63 92.41 -45.63
C TYR A 627 -31.01 91.61 -46.87
N ARG A 628 -31.97 90.70 -46.74
CA ARG A 628 -32.54 90.00 -47.89
C ARG A 628 -33.58 90.89 -48.57
N VAL A 629 -33.37 91.25 -49.82
CA VAL A 629 -34.28 92.11 -50.57
C VAL A 629 -35.54 91.32 -50.95
N GLY A 630 -36.71 91.95 -50.81
CA GLY A 630 -38.03 91.32 -50.96
C GLY A 630 -38.50 90.52 -49.74
N ILE A 631 -37.61 90.22 -48.78
CA ILE A 631 -37.93 89.44 -47.57
C ILE A 631 -37.74 90.27 -46.30
N ASP A 632 -36.54 90.76 -46.03
CA ASP A 632 -36.24 91.59 -44.86
C ASP A 632 -36.59 93.06 -45.13
N ILE A 633 -36.33 93.53 -46.34
CA ILE A 633 -36.61 94.90 -46.83
C ILE A 633 -37.28 94.86 -48.20
N LEU A 634 -38.02 95.89 -48.60
CA LEU A 634 -38.62 95.97 -49.94
C LEU A 634 -37.66 96.59 -50.97
N PRO A 635 -37.66 96.15 -52.24
CA PRO A 635 -36.92 96.85 -53.31
C PRO A 635 -37.52 98.24 -53.57
N GLY A 636 -36.72 99.19 -54.05
CA GLY A 636 -37.12 100.57 -54.31
C GLY A 636 -36.01 101.57 -54.01
N THR A 637 -36.32 102.86 -54.09
CA THR A 637 -35.35 103.95 -53.86
C THR A 637 -35.36 104.37 -52.40
N TYR A 638 -34.20 104.27 -51.77
CA TYR A 638 -33.96 104.62 -50.38
C TYR A 638 -33.12 105.90 -50.29
N TYR A 639 -33.47 106.72 -49.30
CA TYR A 639 -32.81 107.97 -48.99
C TYR A 639 -32.21 107.87 -47.59
N GLY A 640 -30.91 108.10 -47.48
CA GLY A 640 -30.17 108.14 -46.22
C GLY A 640 -29.69 109.54 -45.93
N TYR A 641 -30.09 110.10 -44.79
CA TYR A 641 -29.64 111.40 -44.32
C TYR A 641 -28.93 111.19 -42.99
N SER A 642 -27.61 111.01 -43.03
CA SER A 642 -26.76 110.80 -41.86
C SER A 642 -25.67 111.87 -41.80
N ALA A 643 -25.28 112.26 -40.59
CA ALA A 643 -24.22 113.25 -40.32
C ALA A 643 -22.81 112.63 -40.23
N GLY A 644 -22.65 111.37 -40.62
CA GLY A 644 -21.35 110.67 -40.61
C GLY A 644 -20.51 110.94 -41.87
N ASP A 645 -19.21 110.60 -41.79
CA ASP A 645 -18.23 110.86 -42.86
C ASP A 645 -18.07 109.71 -43.86
N SER A 646 -18.63 108.53 -43.59
CA SER A 646 -18.51 107.35 -44.45
C SER A 646 -19.81 106.54 -44.49
N CYS A 647 -20.21 106.11 -45.67
CA CYS A 647 -21.29 105.17 -45.92
C CYS A 647 -20.83 104.16 -46.95
N TYR A 648 -21.01 102.89 -46.63
CA TYR A 648 -20.86 101.79 -47.56
C TYR A 648 -22.21 101.14 -47.80
N TRP A 649 -22.56 100.93 -49.06
CA TRP A 649 -23.61 100.00 -49.40
C TRP A 649 -23.26 99.16 -50.62
N ALA A 650 -23.82 97.96 -50.69
CA ALA A 650 -23.72 97.10 -51.85
C ALA A 650 -25.05 96.42 -52.15
N THR A 651 -25.43 96.40 -53.41
CA THR A 651 -26.46 95.49 -53.92
C THR A 651 -25.77 94.19 -54.36
N LEU A 652 -26.31 93.06 -53.92
CA LEU A 652 -25.66 91.76 -54.04
C LEU A 652 -26.56 90.76 -54.77
N SER A 653 -25.96 89.94 -55.62
CA SER A 653 -26.58 88.84 -56.35
C SER A 653 -26.74 87.57 -55.49
N GLY A 654 -26.07 87.51 -54.33
CA GLY A 654 -26.03 86.36 -53.43
C GLY A 654 -25.65 86.71 -51.99
N PHE A 655 -25.41 85.65 -51.21
CA PHE A 655 -24.93 85.72 -49.81
C PHE A 655 -23.64 84.92 -49.66
N ARG A 656 -22.88 84.76 -50.75
CA ARG A 656 -21.69 83.94 -50.77
C ARG A 656 -20.53 84.66 -50.09
N GLY A 657 -20.52 85.98 -50.08
CA GLY A 657 -19.38 86.79 -49.61
C GLY A 657 -18.24 86.76 -50.62
N ALA A 658 -18.54 86.50 -51.90
CA ALA A 658 -17.58 86.55 -52.98
C ALA A 658 -17.61 87.94 -53.63
N LEU A 659 -16.49 88.38 -54.19
CA LEU A 659 -16.44 89.66 -54.93
C LEU A 659 -17.43 89.67 -56.10
N ASP A 660 -17.62 88.53 -56.76
CA ASP A 660 -18.57 88.35 -57.86
C ASP A 660 -20.05 88.46 -57.42
N ASP A 661 -20.34 88.47 -56.11
CA ASP A 661 -21.70 88.75 -55.64
C ASP A 661 -22.06 90.23 -55.77
N ILE A 662 -21.09 91.15 -55.82
CA ILE A 662 -21.35 92.59 -55.83
C ILE A 662 -21.87 93.00 -57.22
N ILE A 663 -23.14 93.43 -57.26
CA ILE A 663 -23.77 93.97 -58.48
C ILE A 663 -23.39 95.44 -58.65
N ASP A 664 -23.52 96.20 -57.57
CA ASP A 664 -23.20 97.62 -57.49
C ASP A 664 -22.86 97.97 -56.05
N ASN A 665 -21.91 98.88 -55.85
CA ASN A 665 -21.51 99.32 -54.53
C ASN A 665 -21.10 100.79 -54.52
N TYR A 666 -21.22 101.36 -53.34
CA TYR A 666 -20.82 102.73 -53.07
C TYR A 666 -20.00 102.78 -51.78
N PHE A 667 -18.94 103.57 -51.81
CA PHE A 667 -18.20 103.98 -50.62
C PHE A 667 -17.94 105.48 -50.71
N GLY A 668 -18.51 106.26 -49.79
CA GLY A 668 -18.39 107.71 -49.83
C GLY A 668 -19.18 108.40 -48.72
N ALA A 669 -19.69 109.59 -48.99
CA ALA A 669 -20.39 110.42 -47.99
C ALA A 669 -21.67 109.74 -47.47
N ALA A 670 -22.02 110.00 -46.20
CA ALA A 670 -23.17 109.35 -45.56
C ALA A 670 -24.54 109.82 -46.09
N TRP A 671 -24.59 110.95 -46.79
CA TRP A 671 -25.77 111.31 -47.58
C TRP A 671 -25.79 110.48 -48.87
N THR A 672 -26.76 109.56 -48.97
CA THR A 672 -26.83 108.65 -50.11
C THR A 672 -28.27 108.44 -50.58
N ILE A 673 -28.42 108.25 -51.90
CA ILE A 673 -29.64 107.79 -52.53
C ILE A 673 -29.30 106.51 -53.26
N VAL A 674 -29.95 105.41 -52.90
CA VAL A 674 -29.71 104.10 -53.52
C VAL A 674 -31.02 103.51 -54.00
N THR A 675 -31.06 103.12 -55.27
CA THR A 675 -32.16 102.33 -55.80
C THR A 675 -31.79 100.86 -55.69
N ILE A 676 -32.55 100.09 -54.93
CA ILE A 676 -32.38 98.64 -54.78
C ILE A 676 -33.32 97.95 -55.78
N PRO A 677 -32.80 97.34 -56.86
CA PRO A 677 -33.61 96.64 -57.85
C PRO A 677 -34.44 95.50 -57.27
N ALA A 678 -35.60 95.22 -57.89
CA ALA A 678 -36.46 94.11 -57.49
C ALA A 678 -35.82 92.72 -57.67
N GLY A 679 -34.81 92.60 -58.53
CA GLY A 679 -34.06 91.36 -58.76
C GLY A 679 -32.85 91.16 -57.84
N THR A 680 -32.49 92.15 -57.03
CA THR A 680 -31.39 92.04 -56.06
C THR A 680 -31.72 91.02 -54.99
N ARG A 681 -30.75 90.20 -54.58
CA ARG A 681 -30.98 89.18 -53.54
C ARG A 681 -30.65 89.70 -52.15
N ALA A 682 -29.58 90.46 -52.02
CA ALA A 682 -29.16 91.03 -50.76
C ALA A 682 -28.72 92.48 -50.89
N PHE A 683 -28.88 93.23 -49.80
CA PHE A 683 -28.43 94.60 -49.68
C PHE A 683 -27.60 94.71 -48.40
N GLU A 684 -26.32 95.03 -48.56
CA GLU A 684 -25.43 95.30 -47.44
C GLU A 684 -25.31 96.80 -47.23
N VAL A 685 -25.33 97.23 -45.98
CA VAL A 685 -25.15 98.62 -45.59
C VAL A 685 -24.30 98.72 -44.32
N SER A 686 -23.38 99.68 -44.30
CA SER A 686 -22.57 100.06 -43.13
C SER A 686 -22.46 101.57 -43.04
N ASP A 687 -22.65 102.12 -41.85
CA ASP A 687 -22.41 103.53 -41.50
C ASP A 687 -23.24 104.57 -42.29
N CYS A 688 -24.23 104.14 -43.07
CA CYS A 688 -25.11 105.03 -43.85
C CYS A 688 -26.25 105.67 -43.02
N GLY A 689 -26.32 105.39 -41.72
CA GLY A 689 -27.43 105.80 -40.85
C GLY A 689 -28.76 105.17 -41.28
N THR A 690 -29.88 105.89 -41.10
CA THR A 690 -31.20 105.35 -41.44
C THR A 690 -31.55 105.60 -42.91
N LEU A 691 -31.70 104.52 -43.68
CA LEU A 691 -32.21 104.56 -45.06
C LEU A 691 -33.73 104.37 -45.05
N THR A 692 -34.47 105.28 -45.68
CA THR A 692 -35.95 105.19 -45.79
C THR A 692 -36.40 105.15 -47.25
N ARG A 693 -37.21 104.16 -47.60
CA ARG A 693 -37.82 104.00 -48.92
C ARG A 693 -38.88 105.08 -49.16
N ARG A 694 -38.82 105.77 -50.29
CA ARG A 694 -39.90 106.67 -50.74
C ARG A 694 -40.56 106.15 -52.00
#